data_AF-A0A4S8Q7W4-F1
#
_entry.id   AF-A0A4S8Q7W4-F1
#
_cell.length_a   1.000
_cell.length_b   1.000
_cell.length_c   1.000
_cell.angle_alpha   90.00
_cell.angle_beta   90.00
_cell.angle_gamma   90.00
#
_symmetry.space_group_name_H-M   'P 1'
#
loop_
_entity.id
_entity.type
_entity.pdbx_description
1 polymer ?
#
loop_
_entity_poly.entity_id
_entity_poly.type
_entity_poly.pdbx_seq_one_letter_code
_entity_poly.pdbx_strand_id
1 'polypeptide(L)'
;MGTARRSRPRACNGRVLAVRGRLGWPRSTEGAQLADYNPAETGIMIDADTTVDRDDAIWIESRGDGYDVWVHIARVADHVQNGGRADREAAERIHTQYRTDHTKHMLPKPIVEAASLDPDRDNDTFVVHLALDAGGQVLETELGHGRLTKSWVMSHGQAATGAADPAHELHDTLALGLRFAQTMLAARRATGALAFYDLLSGFATNEEGQLVRLATAERNSGYIIVQEFMIAANSQIASWAVGRDLPILFRNHRMAAVAGDPAELRQELDDVAASGDSAAFEMLRGRVKMVARPATYGPTVHGHHGLQLPVYTHATSPIRRYPDLITQRILLAATMGKDSPYPLDELTAIADDVNEKITAERQAKSEYFRAKAEEATVQRLEANDFSPLNDRDFARVVQFAIERGEIPGGLIAEIERRLDTEVLQLREFASVYFYGIEPAFDDLRRRLNRHLAAEPQLAHSLLNTYLQDRLAGPVTVDVDVVWDVESEPDYAEPVFGATVEIRYEGQRLRSAKRLQRSKKDARNQAALALVSHLAHLPDLSRDVEVSHRSPEVRKSPLVDPEVNPVEAVQIYAARGAVKGLKWTFESEGPSHERVFTCHALGILAESGDEVVADGTGPTKQASKTEAALALRVHIEVALQLGEATAPAEGLEMS
;
A
#
# COMPACT_ATOMS: atom_id res chain seq x y z
N MET A 1 -44.32 13.66 -65.32
CA MET A 1 -43.80 12.30 -65.54
C MET A 1 -42.57 12.41 -66.45
N GLY A 2 -41.40 11.96 -66.00
CA GLY A 2 -40.18 12.02 -66.82
C GLY A 2 -38.93 11.88 -65.96
N THR A 3 -38.37 10.67 -65.98
CA THR A 3 -37.20 10.19 -65.24
C THR A 3 -35.89 10.83 -65.74
N ALA A 4 -35.10 11.42 -64.83
CA ALA A 4 -33.76 11.93 -65.14
C ALA A 4 -32.69 10.85 -64.88
N ARG A 5 -31.91 10.57 -65.93
CA ARG A 5 -30.80 9.61 -65.98
C ARG A 5 -29.59 10.08 -65.17
N ARG A 6 -28.91 9.09 -64.58
CA ARG A 6 -27.62 9.13 -63.88
C ARG A 6 -26.50 9.76 -64.73
N SER A 7 -25.71 10.65 -64.13
CA SER A 7 -24.35 10.99 -64.53
C SER A 7 -23.36 10.45 -63.49
N ARG A 8 -22.36 9.69 -63.93
CA ARG A 8 -21.27 9.16 -63.10
C ARG A 8 -20.28 10.29 -62.76
N PRO A 9 -19.76 10.41 -61.51
CA PRO A 9 -18.62 11.27 -61.24
C PRO A 9 -17.31 10.60 -61.69
N ARG A 10 -16.41 11.44 -62.19
CA ARG A 10 -15.09 11.14 -62.77
C ARG A 10 -14.14 10.52 -61.73
N ALA A 11 -13.36 9.55 -62.18
CA ALA A 11 -12.18 9.06 -61.47
C ALA A 11 -11.15 10.19 -61.29
N CYS A 12 -10.75 10.46 -60.05
CA CYS A 12 -9.61 11.30 -59.74
C CYS A 12 -8.33 10.47 -59.84
N ASN A 13 -7.59 10.63 -60.94
CA ASN A 13 -6.19 10.23 -61.03
C ASN A 13 -5.34 11.22 -60.22
N GLY A 14 -5.03 10.87 -58.98
CA GLY A 14 -4.00 11.54 -58.18
C GLY A 14 -2.63 10.97 -58.50
N ARG A 15 -1.76 11.79 -59.10
CA ARG A 15 -0.34 11.46 -59.32
C ARG A 15 0.35 11.24 -57.97
N VAL A 16 0.81 10.01 -57.71
CA VAL A 16 1.78 9.71 -56.67
C VAL A 16 3.13 10.31 -57.10
N LEU A 17 3.56 11.37 -56.41
CA LEU A 17 4.91 11.91 -56.54
C LEU A 17 5.89 10.95 -55.88
N ALA A 18 6.50 10.08 -56.69
CA ALA A 18 7.58 9.22 -56.26
C ALA A 18 8.84 10.06 -55.98
N VAL A 19 9.10 10.36 -54.71
CA VAL A 19 10.39 10.88 -54.26
C VAL A 19 11.25 9.69 -53.82
N ARG A 20 12.02 9.15 -54.77
CA ARG A 20 13.05 8.13 -54.49
C ARG A 20 14.32 8.81 -53.96
N GLY A 21 14.40 9.00 -52.64
CA GLY A 21 15.66 9.24 -51.94
C GLY A 21 16.01 8.00 -51.12
N ARG A 22 17.00 7.22 -51.55
CA ARG A 22 17.49 6.06 -50.80
C ARG A 22 18.33 6.56 -49.62
N LEU A 23 17.86 6.36 -48.39
CA LEU A 23 18.78 6.17 -47.26
C LEU A 23 19.33 4.76 -47.43
N GLY A 24 20.62 4.66 -47.79
CA GLY A 24 21.29 3.38 -47.95
C GLY A 24 21.62 2.80 -46.59
N TRP A 25 20.76 1.92 -46.09
CA TRP A 25 21.07 1.10 -44.92
C TRP A 25 22.28 0.20 -45.26
N PRO A 26 23.34 0.19 -44.44
CA PRO A 26 24.54 -0.60 -44.73
C PRO A 26 24.19 -2.10 -44.74
N ARG A 27 24.54 -2.79 -45.83
CA ARG A 27 24.54 -4.25 -45.90
C ARG A 27 25.91 -4.75 -45.49
N SER A 28 26.09 -5.14 -44.22
CA SER A 28 27.05 -6.20 -43.85
C SER A 28 27.13 -6.40 -42.35
N THR A 29 26.94 -7.64 -41.91
CA THR A 29 27.68 -8.22 -40.78
C THR A 29 28.27 -9.55 -41.24
N GLU A 30 29.61 -9.64 -41.24
CA GLU A 30 30.32 -10.90 -41.43
C GLU A 30 30.10 -11.78 -40.20
N GLY A 31 29.60 -13.01 -40.43
CA GLY A 31 29.64 -14.09 -39.44
C GLY A 31 28.32 -14.40 -38.73
N ALA A 32 27.27 -14.77 -39.45
CA ALA A 32 26.18 -15.60 -38.93
C ALA A 32 25.49 -16.37 -40.08
N GLN A 33 25.07 -17.61 -39.82
CA GLN A 33 24.58 -18.60 -40.80
C GLN A 33 23.15 -18.35 -41.36
N LEU A 34 22.75 -17.10 -41.57
CA LEU A 34 21.48 -16.73 -42.24
C LEU A 34 21.75 -15.68 -43.32
N ALA A 35 22.20 -16.14 -44.49
CA ALA A 35 22.64 -15.28 -45.60
C ALA A 35 21.52 -14.79 -46.55
N ASP A 36 20.23 -14.98 -46.24
CA ASP A 36 19.15 -14.80 -47.23
C ASP A 36 18.26 -13.56 -47.02
N TYR A 37 18.37 -12.82 -45.91
CA TYR A 37 17.48 -11.69 -45.62
C TYR A 37 18.20 -10.36 -45.48
N ASN A 38 17.53 -9.30 -45.91
CA ASN A 38 17.92 -7.93 -45.59
C ASN A 38 17.26 -7.57 -44.24
N PRO A 39 18.03 -7.41 -43.15
CA PRO A 39 17.46 -7.22 -41.81
C PRO A 39 16.61 -5.95 -41.73
N ALA A 40 17.03 -4.90 -42.45
CA ALA A 40 16.33 -3.64 -42.59
C ALA A 40 15.05 -3.71 -43.45
N GLU A 41 14.72 -4.87 -44.02
CA GLU A 41 13.49 -5.10 -44.79
C GLU A 41 12.70 -6.33 -44.35
N THR A 42 13.06 -6.90 -43.19
CA THR A 42 12.50 -8.15 -42.65
C THR A 42 11.84 -7.90 -41.30
N GLY A 43 10.79 -8.63 -40.94
CA GLY A 43 10.14 -8.43 -39.65
C GLY A 43 9.06 -9.45 -39.32
N ILE A 44 8.76 -9.58 -38.04
CA ILE A 44 7.75 -10.47 -37.49
C ILE A 44 6.67 -9.62 -36.82
N MET A 45 5.43 -9.76 -37.25
CA MET A 45 4.24 -9.15 -36.64
C MET A 45 3.71 -10.12 -35.58
N ILE A 46 3.82 -9.75 -34.30
CA ILE A 46 3.42 -10.58 -33.17
C ILE A 46 2.25 -9.91 -32.46
N ASP A 47 1.06 -10.52 -32.55
CA ASP A 47 -0.19 -9.92 -32.08
C ASP A 47 -1.11 -10.97 -31.42
N ALA A 48 -2.34 -10.60 -31.09
CA ALA A 48 -3.37 -11.61 -30.80
C ALA A 48 -3.84 -12.30 -32.10
N ASP A 49 -4.30 -13.56 -32.01
CA ASP A 49 -4.78 -14.32 -33.18
C ASP A 49 -5.94 -13.61 -33.92
N THR A 50 -6.69 -12.75 -33.22
CA THR A 50 -7.84 -12.01 -33.74
C THR A 50 -7.48 -10.63 -34.30
N THR A 51 -6.23 -10.19 -34.19
CA THR A 51 -5.80 -8.87 -34.65
C THR A 51 -5.93 -8.79 -36.18
N VAL A 52 -6.49 -7.67 -36.66
CA VAL A 52 -6.60 -7.35 -38.10
C VAL A 52 -5.83 -6.10 -38.46
N ASP A 53 -5.63 -5.21 -37.49
CA ASP A 53 -4.91 -3.93 -37.56
C ASP A 53 -3.49 -4.09 -36.99
N ARG A 54 -2.52 -4.45 -37.85
CA ARG A 54 -1.11 -4.61 -37.49
C ARG A 54 -0.36 -3.30 -37.68
N ASP A 55 0.07 -2.73 -36.57
CA ASP A 55 0.82 -1.47 -36.53
C ASP A 55 2.32 -1.68 -36.70
N ASP A 56 2.86 -2.79 -36.17
CA ASP A 56 4.30 -2.97 -36.04
C ASP A 56 4.79 -4.37 -36.42
N ALA A 57 6.06 -4.43 -36.81
CA ALA A 57 6.81 -5.67 -37.01
C ALA A 57 8.23 -5.51 -36.45
N ILE A 58 8.76 -6.57 -35.85
CA ILE A 58 10.07 -6.55 -35.18
C ILE A 58 11.07 -7.48 -35.85
N TRP A 59 12.34 -7.09 -35.86
CA TRP A 59 13.47 -7.95 -36.25
C TRP A 59 14.66 -7.70 -35.33
N ILE A 60 15.47 -8.73 -35.11
CA ILE A 60 16.64 -8.64 -34.25
C ILE A 60 17.76 -9.57 -34.72
N GLU A 61 18.99 -9.07 -34.65
CA GLU A 61 20.21 -9.79 -34.96
C GLU A 61 21.27 -9.56 -33.89
N SER A 62 22.22 -10.50 -33.79
CA SER A 62 23.34 -10.37 -32.86
C SER A 62 24.36 -9.36 -33.40
N ARG A 63 24.82 -8.46 -32.54
CA ARG A 63 25.89 -7.49 -32.85
C ARG A 63 27.06 -7.72 -31.89
N GLY A 64 27.97 -8.62 -32.24
CA GLY A 64 28.99 -9.07 -31.29
C GLY A 64 28.33 -9.75 -30.08
N ASP A 65 28.47 -9.15 -28.88
CA ASP A 65 27.76 -9.55 -27.66
C ASP A 65 26.43 -8.80 -27.43
N GLY A 66 26.14 -7.77 -28.23
CA GLY A 66 24.93 -6.97 -28.17
C GLY A 66 23.90 -7.30 -29.25
N TYR A 67 23.11 -6.30 -29.62
CA TYR A 67 21.93 -6.46 -30.48
C TYR A 67 21.85 -5.38 -31.56
N ASP A 68 21.44 -5.76 -32.76
CA ASP A 68 20.83 -4.83 -33.72
C ASP A 68 19.32 -5.13 -33.77
N VAL A 69 18.50 -4.11 -33.53
CA VAL A 69 17.03 -4.24 -33.40
C VAL A 69 16.35 -3.31 -34.41
N TRP A 70 15.41 -3.84 -35.17
CA TRP A 70 14.55 -3.07 -36.06
C TRP A 70 13.09 -3.16 -35.61
N VAL A 71 12.43 -2.00 -35.53
CA VAL A 71 10.98 -1.90 -35.34
C VAL A 71 10.40 -1.15 -36.53
N HIS A 72 9.64 -1.86 -37.34
CA HIS A 72 8.92 -1.34 -38.50
C HIS A 72 7.53 -0.93 -38.09
N ILE A 73 7.18 0.34 -38.29
CA ILE A 73 5.87 0.90 -37.92
C ILE A 73 5.10 1.29 -39.19
N ALA A 74 3.82 0.91 -39.28
CA ALA A 74 2.93 1.25 -40.38
C ALA A 74 2.87 2.77 -40.65
N ARG A 75 3.00 3.19 -41.91
CA ARG A 75 2.97 4.62 -42.31
C ARG A 75 1.55 5.17 -42.48
N VAL A 76 0.77 5.14 -41.41
CA VAL A 76 -0.63 5.60 -41.38
C VAL A 76 -0.79 7.06 -41.84
N ALA A 77 0.17 7.93 -41.52
CA ALA A 77 0.18 9.32 -41.96
C ALA A 77 0.10 9.50 -43.49
N ASP A 78 0.56 8.53 -44.28
CA ASP A 78 0.47 8.57 -45.76
C ASP A 78 -0.98 8.36 -46.24
N HIS A 79 -1.81 7.71 -45.42
CA HIS A 79 -3.21 7.40 -45.73
C HIS A 79 -4.20 8.40 -45.10
N VAL A 80 -3.74 9.21 -44.14
CA VAL A 80 -4.58 10.16 -43.38
C VAL A 80 -4.06 11.59 -43.57
N GLN A 81 -4.66 12.31 -44.52
CA GLN A 81 -4.35 13.71 -44.78
C GLN A 81 -4.60 14.58 -43.54
N ASN A 82 -3.59 15.36 -43.11
CA ASN A 82 -3.70 16.32 -42.01
C ASN A 82 -4.84 17.33 -42.26
N GLY A 83 -5.72 17.53 -41.28
CA GLY A 83 -6.92 18.36 -41.41
C GLY A 83 -8.02 17.76 -42.31
N GLY A 84 -7.86 16.53 -42.79
CA GLY A 84 -8.84 15.81 -43.60
C GLY A 84 -10.04 15.30 -42.78
N ARG A 85 -11.01 14.67 -43.45
CA ARG A 85 -12.17 14.08 -42.77
C ARG A 85 -11.78 12.95 -41.82
N ALA A 86 -10.95 12.02 -42.29
CA ALA A 86 -10.49 10.89 -41.48
C ALA A 86 -9.65 11.34 -40.28
N ASP A 87 -8.86 12.40 -40.45
CA ASP A 87 -8.07 13.00 -39.38
C ASP A 87 -8.93 13.60 -38.27
N ARG A 88 -9.95 14.39 -38.62
CA ARG A 88 -10.92 14.91 -37.65
C ARG A 88 -11.69 13.81 -36.91
N GLU A 89 -12.03 12.74 -37.63
CA GLU A 89 -12.68 11.56 -37.02
C GLU A 89 -11.75 10.82 -36.06
N ALA A 90 -10.46 10.71 -36.39
CA ALA A 90 -9.45 10.15 -35.50
C ALA A 90 -9.21 11.02 -34.26
N ALA A 91 -9.14 12.34 -34.43
CA ALA A 91 -9.04 13.30 -33.32
C ALA A 91 -10.25 13.23 -32.38
N GLU A 92 -11.44 13.05 -32.93
CA GLU A 92 -12.66 12.88 -32.13
C GLU A 92 -12.66 11.55 -31.36
N ARG A 93 -12.18 10.47 -31.98
CA ARG A 93 -12.17 9.13 -31.37
C ARG A 93 -11.01 8.86 -30.45
N ILE A 94 -9.89 9.58 -30.60
CA ILE A 94 -8.58 9.48 -29.92
C ILE A 94 -7.87 8.11 -29.96
N HIS A 95 -8.59 7.00 -29.89
CA HIS A 95 -8.07 5.65 -30.04
C HIS A 95 -9.15 4.65 -30.49
N THR A 96 -8.71 3.46 -30.90
CA THR A 96 -9.60 2.32 -31.15
C THR A 96 -10.15 1.79 -29.82
N GLN A 97 -11.44 1.50 -29.74
CA GLN A 97 -12.07 0.86 -28.58
C GLN A 97 -12.36 -0.62 -28.90
N TYR A 98 -11.64 -1.53 -28.26
CA TYR A 98 -11.86 -2.97 -28.35
C TYR A 98 -12.95 -3.39 -27.35
N ARG A 99 -14.14 -3.74 -27.83
CA ARG A 99 -15.26 -4.23 -27.00
C ARG A 99 -15.40 -5.74 -27.16
N THR A 100 -16.13 -6.37 -26.24
CA THR A 100 -16.34 -7.83 -26.26
C THR A 100 -17.06 -8.31 -27.52
N ASP A 101 -17.93 -7.48 -28.09
CA ASP A 101 -18.80 -7.80 -29.23
C ASP A 101 -18.33 -7.22 -30.57
N HIS A 102 -17.61 -6.09 -30.55
CA HIS A 102 -17.07 -5.46 -31.76
C HIS A 102 -15.88 -4.52 -31.47
N THR A 103 -15.12 -4.19 -32.51
CA THR A 103 -14.07 -3.16 -32.45
C THR A 103 -14.59 -1.86 -33.05
N LYS A 104 -14.55 -0.77 -32.28
CA LYS A 104 -14.81 0.58 -32.78
C LYS A 104 -13.47 1.23 -33.12
N HIS A 105 -13.04 1.07 -34.38
CA HIS A 105 -11.78 1.60 -34.86
C HIS A 105 -11.70 3.13 -34.77
N MET A 106 -10.50 3.64 -34.47
CA MET A 106 -10.19 5.07 -34.56
C MET A 106 -10.35 5.57 -36.00
N LEU A 107 -9.80 4.81 -36.95
CA LEU A 107 -9.81 5.15 -38.37
C LEU A 107 -10.91 4.40 -39.12
N PRO A 108 -11.40 4.96 -40.24
CA PRO A 108 -12.29 4.26 -41.16
C PRO A 108 -11.67 2.95 -41.65
N LYS A 109 -12.49 1.90 -41.77
CA LYS A 109 -12.04 0.55 -42.19
C LYS A 109 -11.16 0.53 -43.46
N PRO A 110 -11.47 1.26 -44.56
CA PRO A 110 -10.60 1.26 -45.74
C PRO A 110 -9.18 1.81 -45.49
N ILE A 111 -9.03 2.72 -44.52
CA ILE A 111 -7.72 3.27 -44.13
C ILE A 111 -6.97 2.27 -43.27
N VAL A 112 -7.67 1.61 -42.33
CA VAL A 112 -7.08 0.54 -41.51
C VAL A 112 -6.54 -0.58 -42.40
N GLU A 113 -7.33 -1.06 -43.36
CA GLU A 113 -6.92 -2.11 -44.32
C GLU A 113 -5.76 -1.67 -45.23
N ALA A 114 -5.74 -0.39 -45.63
CA ALA A 114 -4.68 0.14 -46.48
C ALA A 114 -3.35 0.35 -45.72
N ALA A 115 -3.42 0.73 -44.44
CA ALA A 115 -2.24 1.06 -43.64
C ALA A 115 -1.67 -0.14 -42.85
N SER A 116 -2.50 -1.14 -42.51
CA SER A 116 -2.06 -2.31 -41.76
C SER A 116 -0.91 -3.02 -42.46
N LEU A 117 0.07 -3.47 -41.70
CA LEU A 117 1.11 -4.36 -42.23
C LEU A 117 0.49 -5.70 -42.64
N ASP A 118 0.93 -6.22 -43.77
CA ASP A 118 0.38 -7.44 -44.39
C ASP A 118 1.55 -8.28 -44.95
N PRO A 119 1.67 -9.56 -44.56
CA PRO A 119 2.79 -10.41 -44.98
C PRO A 119 2.83 -10.70 -46.47
N ASP A 120 1.70 -10.53 -47.18
CA ASP A 120 1.56 -10.87 -48.59
C ASP A 120 1.84 -9.67 -49.53
N ARG A 121 2.32 -8.53 -48.99
CA ARG A 121 2.69 -7.35 -49.78
C ARG A 121 3.92 -6.63 -49.25
N ASP A 122 4.55 -5.85 -50.13
CA ASP A 122 5.54 -4.86 -49.71
C ASP A 122 4.84 -3.75 -48.92
N ASN A 123 5.29 -3.49 -47.69
CA ASN A 123 4.76 -2.42 -46.84
C ASN A 123 5.81 -1.31 -46.70
N ASP A 124 5.46 -0.06 -47.01
CA ASP A 124 6.31 1.08 -46.66
C ASP A 124 6.12 1.40 -45.16
N THR A 125 7.23 1.53 -44.44
CA THR A 125 7.25 1.62 -42.97
C THR A 125 8.06 2.83 -42.50
N PHE A 126 7.76 3.31 -41.30
CA PHE A 126 8.68 4.15 -40.53
C PHE A 126 9.50 3.20 -39.66
N VAL A 127 10.81 3.14 -39.87
CA VAL A 127 11.67 2.17 -39.19
C VAL A 127 12.48 2.87 -38.09
N VAL A 128 12.59 2.18 -36.97
CA VAL A 128 13.47 2.48 -35.84
C VAL A 128 14.54 1.39 -35.83
N HIS A 129 15.81 1.76 -36.00
CA HIS A 129 16.94 0.87 -35.83
C HIS A 129 17.75 1.27 -34.60
N LEU A 130 17.99 0.29 -33.74
CA LEU A 130 18.74 0.46 -32.49
C LEU A 130 19.94 -0.48 -32.51
N ALA A 131 21.12 0.05 -32.26
CA ALA A 131 22.29 -0.75 -31.90
C ALA A 131 22.45 -0.71 -30.38
N LEU A 132 22.52 -1.88 -29.75
CA LEU A 132 22.66 -2.02 -28.30
C LEU A 132 23.86 -2.88 -27.93
N ASP A 133 24.42 -2.65 -26.76
CA ASP A 133 25.39 -3.55 -26.14
C ASP A 133 24.71 -4.76 -25.46
N ALA A 134 25.53 -5.66 -24.88
CA ALA A 134 25.04 -6.83 -24.16
C ALA A 134 24.18 -6.51 -22.93
N GLY A 135 24.31 -5.30 -22.36
CA GLY A 135 23.54 -4.82 -21.20
C GLY A 135 22.21 -4.16 -21.58
N GLY A 136 21.93 -4.02 -22.88
CA GLY A 136 20.76 -3.29 -23.37
C GLY A 136 20.94 -1.77 -23.36
N GLN A 137 22.16 -1.26 -23.22
CA GLN A 137 22.44 0.16 -23.42
C GLN A 137 22.44 0.47 -24.91
N VAL A 138 21.68 1.48 -25.31
CA VAL A 138 21.60 1.93 -26.70
C VAL A 138 22.86 2.73 -27.04
N LEU A 139 23.57 2.27 -28.07
CA LEU A 139 24.78 2.87 -28.62
C LEU A 139 24.46 3.81 -29.79
N GLU A 140 23.49 3.44 -30.60
CA GLU A 140 23.09 4.17 -31.80
C GLU A 140 21.58 4.06 -32.03
N THR A 141 20.99 5.12 -32.60
CA THR A 141 19.57 5.16 -32.96
C THR A 141 19.42 5.84 -34.31
N GLU A 142 18.87 5.10 -35.28
CA GLU A 142 18.54 5.60 -36.61
C GLU A 142 17.03 5.51 -36.84
N LEU A 143 16.42 6.62 -37.26
CA LEU A 143 15.01 6.69 -37.62
C LEU A 143 14.88 7.07 -39.09
N GLY A 144 13.92 6.49 -39.80
CA GLY A 144 13.68 6.91 -41.17
C GLY A 144 12.67 6.08 -41.94
N HIS A 145 12.82 6.14 -43.26
CA HIS A 145 12.03 5.34 -44.18
C HIS A 145 12.52 3.90 -44.20
N GLY A 146 11.61 2.96 -43.94
CA GLY A 146 11.82 1.52 -44.08
C GLY A 146 10.87 0.92 -45.11
N ARG A 147 11.13 -0.34 -45.48
CA ARG A 147 10.22 -1.13 -46.29
C ARG A 147 10.26 -2.56 -45.78
N LEU A 148 9.11 -3.14 -45.50
CA LEU A 148 8.98 -4.54 -45.10
C LEU A 148 8.60 -5.35 -46.34
N THR A 149 9.53 -6.17 -46.85
CA THR A 149 9.34 -7.00 -48.06
C THR A 149 9.23 -8.49 -47.72
N LYS A 150 9.77 -8.90 -46.57
CA LYS A 150 9.62 -10.26 -46.05
C LYS A 150 9.14 -10.19 -44.61
N SER A 151 8.00 -10.84 -44.33
CA SER A 151 7.49 -10.84 -42.97
C SER A 151 6.62 -12.03 -42.64
N TRP A 152 6.41 -12.23 -41.35
CA TRP A 152 5.59 -13.31 -40.79
C TRP A 152 4.56 -12.72 -39.84
N VAL A 153 3.40 -13.36 -39.77
CA VAL A 153 2.38 -13.08 -38.77
C VAL A 153 2.33 -14.26 -37.82
N MET A 154 2.39 -13.98 -36.52
CA MET A 154 2.20 -14.99 -35.50
C MET A 154 1.55 -14.41 -34.25
N SER A 155 0.98 -15.26 -33.41
CA SER A 155 0.53 -14.84 -32.09
C SER A 155 1.64 -14.89 -31.05
N HIS A 156 1.43 -14.21 -29.91
CA HIS A 156 2.32 -14.26 -28.77
C HIS A 156 2.66 -15.72 -28.37
N GLY A 157 1.68 -16.63 -28.35
CA GLY A 157 1.89 -18.04 -28.03
C GLY A 157 2.76 -18.77 -29.07
N GLN A 158 2.57 -18.46 -30.35
CA GLN A 158 3.41 -19.01 -31.43
C GLN A 158 4.85 -18.48 -31.34
N ALA A 159 5.04 -17.18 -31.06
CA ALA A 159 6.36 -16.60 -30.83
C ALA A 159 7.08 -17.25 -29.65
N ALA A 160 6.36 -17.47 -28.54
CA ALA A 160 6.90 -18.17 -27.37
C ALA A 160 7.30 -19.62 -27.70
N THR A 161 6.49 -20.33 -28.48
CA THR A 161 6.76 -21.70 -28.92
C THR A 161 7.97 -21.75 -29.85
N GLY A 162 8.04 -20.85 -30.84
CA GLY A 162 9.17 -20.77 -31.76
C GLY A 162 10.48 -20.40 -31.07
N ALA A 163 10.44 -19.54 -30.04
CA ALA A 163 11.61 -19.23 -29.22
C ALA A 163 12.14 -20.45 -28.43
N ALA A 164 11.28 -21.44 -28.15
CA ALA A 164 11.62 -22.63 -27.37
C ALA A 164 11.93 -23.87 -28.23
N ASP A 165 11.59 -23.85 -29.52
CA ASP A 165 11.76 -24.99 -30.44
C ASP A 165 12.91 -24.77 -31.43
N PRO A 166 14.07 -25.44 -31.25
CA PRO A 166 15.21 -25.34 -32.16
C PRO A 166 14.93 -25.79 -33.61
N ALA A 167 13.84 -26.51 -33.86
CA ALA A 167 13.46 -26.91 -35.21
C ALA A 167 12.62 -25.85 -35.95
N HIS A 168 12.16 -24.80 -35.25
CA HIS A 168 11.36 -23.73 -35.84
C HIS A 168 12.22 -22.83 -36.74
N GLU A 169 11.72 -22.45 -37.92
CA GLU A 169 12.51 -21.67 -38.91
C GLU A 169 12.99 -20.31 -38.39
N LEU A 170 12.24 -19.69 -37.48
CA LEU A 170 12.56 -18.41 -36.84
C LEU A 170 13.14 -18.57 -35.43
N HIS A 171 13.58 -19.77 -35.04
CA HIS A 171 14.03 -20.06 -33.67
C HIS A 171 15.10 -19.07 -33.20
N ASP A 172 16.17 -18.89 -33.97
CA ASP A 172 17.31 -18.06 -33.56
C ASP A 172 16.90 -16.60 -33.30
N THR A 173 16.09 -16.02 -34.19
CA THR A 173 15.57 -14.65 -34.05
C THR A 173 14.62 -14.53 -32.86
N LEU A 174 13.69 -15.48 -32.68
CA LEU A 174 12.72 -15.44 -31.57
C LEU A 174 13.39 -15.68 -30.22
N ALA A 175 14.34 -16.60 -30.15
CA ALA A 175 15.15 -16.87 -28.96
C ALA A 175 16.03 -15.66 -28.61
N LEU A 176 16.61 -14.99 -29.62
CA LEU A 176 17.36 -13.74 -29.42
C LEU A 176 16.43 -12.61 -28.94
N GLY A 177 15.23 -12.49 -29.52
CA GLY A 177 14.21 -11.53 -29.08
C GLY A 177 13.78 -11.73 -27.63
N LEU A 178 13.64 -12.98 -27.18
CA LEU A 178 13.37 -13.30 -25.78
C LEU A 178 14.54 -12.89 -24.86
N ARG A 179 15.78 -13.17 -25.25
CA ARG A 179 16.96 -12.74 -24.48
C ARG A 179 17.06 -11.22 -24.39
N PHE A 180 16.82 -10.53 -25.50
CA PHE A 180 16.75 -9.07 -25.54
C PHE A 180 15.68 -8.54 -24.57
N ALA A 181 14.47 -9.06 -24.64
CA ALA A 181 13.37 -8.62 -23.79
C ALA A 181 13.67 -8.84 -22.29
N GLN A 182 14.27 -9.98 -21.93
CA GLN A 182 14.73 -10.25 -20.56
C GLN A 182 15.81 -9.27 -20.11
N THR A 183 16.74 -8.91 -21.00
CA THR A 183 17.81 -7.95 -20.72
C THR A 183 17.26 -6.55 -20.50
N MET A 184 16.38 -6.07 -21.38
CA MET A 184 15.73 -4.75 -21.27
C MET A 184 14.87 -4.66 -20.00
N LEU A 185 14.12 -5.72 -19.68
CA LEU A 185 13.34 -5.80 -18.45
C LEU A 185 14.24 -5.73 -17.21
N ALA A 186 15.33 -6.50 -17.18
CA ALA A 186 16.27 -6.50 -16.06
C ALA A 186 16.90 -5.11 -15.87
N ALA A 187 17.31 -4.44 -16.95
CA ALA A 187 17.86 -3.08 -16.91
C ALA A 187 16.84 -2.06 -16.35
N ARG A 188 15.57 -2.15 -16.76
CA ARG A 188 14.49 -1.30 -16.24
C ARG A 188 14.20 -1.56 -14.76
N ARG A 189 14.21 -2.82 -14.32
CA ARG A 189 14.07 -3.15 -12.89
C ARG A 189 15.23 -2.61 -12.07
N ALA A 190 16.46 -2.70 -12.59
CA ALA A 190 17.67 -2.20 -11.92
C ALA A 190 17.65 -0.67 -11.72
N THR A 191 16.98 0.06 -12.61
CA THR A 191 16.83 1.53 -12.50
C THR A 191 15.63 1.96 -11.64
N GLY A 192 14.80 1.02 -11.21
CA GLY A 192 13.73 1.22 -10.24
C GLY A 192 12.31 1.11 -10.79
N ALA A 193 12.12 0.73 -12.06
CA ALA A 193 10.80 0.56 -12.66
C ALA A 193 9.98 -0.52 -11.92
N LEU A 194 8.67 -0.29 -11.80
CA LEU A 194 7.70 -1.31 -11.36
C LEU A 194 7.39 -2.25 -12.53
N ALA A 195 8.42 -2.80 -13.16
CA ALA A 195 8.29 -3.71 -14.29
C ALA A 195 8.28 -5.15 -13.78
N PHE A 196 7.14 -5.83 -13.95
CA PHE A 196 6.89 -7.14 -13.38
C PHE A 196 6.02 -8.00 -14.31
N TYR A 197 6.37 -9.28 -14.40
CA TYR A 197 5.63 -10.29 -15.16
C TYR A 197 5.63 -11.60 -14.38
N ASP A 198 4.46 -12.03 -13.94
CA ASP A 198 4.19 -13.37 -13.45
C ASP A 198 3.20 -14.03 -14.42
N LEU A 199 3.78 -14.69 -15.43
CA LEU A 199 3.02 -15.40 -16.45
C LEU A 199 2.25 -16.60 -15.87
N LEU A 200 2.68 -17.17 -14.73
CA LEU A 200 2.01 -18.31 -14.08
C LEU A 200 0.70 -17.85 -13.44
N SER A 201 0.76 -16.84 -12.58
CA SER A 201 -0.44 -16.26 -11.94
C SER A 201 -1.24 -15.36 -12.89
N GLY A 202 -0.65 -15.00 -14.03
CA GLY A 202 -1.25 -14.18 -15.07
C GLY A 202 -1.32 -12.70 -14.70
N PHE A 203 -0.31 -12.20 -13.99
CA PHE A 203 -0.18 -10.78 -13.65
C PHE A 203 1.00 -10.15 -14.36
N ALA A 204 0.85 -8.90 -14.79
CA ALA A 204 1.94 -8.10 -15.34
C ALA A 204 1.72 -6.63 -15.01
N THR A 205 2.74 -5.80 -15.19
CA THR A 205 2.61 -4.35 -15.05
C THR A 205 2.53 -3.69 -16.43
N ASN A 206 1.57 -2.78 -16.60
CA ASN A 206 1.48 -1.97 -17.80
C ASN A 206 2.49 -0.81 -17.77
N GLU A 207 2.50 0.01 -18.84
CA GLU A 207 3.42 1.14 -18.96
C GLU A 207 3.24 2.20 -17.86
N GLU A 208 2.01 2.40 -17.35
CA GLU A 208 1.73 3.27 -16.21
C GLU A 208 2.18 2.67 -14.86
N GLY A 209 2.84 1.50 -14.85
CA GLY A 209 3.27 0.80 -13.64
C GLY A 209 2.13 0.16 -12.85
N GLN A 210 0.93 0.05 -13.44
CA GLN A 210 -0.23 -0.57 -12.80
C GLN A 210 -0.19 -2.08 -12.99
N LEU A 211 -0.51 -2.82 -11.93
CA LEU A 211 -0.67 -4.27 -11.99
C LEU A 211 -1.98 -4.63 -12.74
N VAL A 212 -1.85 -5.40 -13.81
CA VAL A 212 -2.94 -5.86 -14.68
C VAL A 212 -2.96 -7.38 -14.75
N ARG A 213 -4.14 -7.94 -15.04
CA ARG A 213 -4.33 -9.38 -15.25
C ARG A 213 -4.28 -9.67 -16.74
N LEU A 214 -3.38 -10.57 -17.13
CA LEU A 214 -3.23 -11.03 -18.51
C LEU A 214 -4.33 -12.03 -18.88
N ALA A 215 -4.83 -11.92 -20.11
CA ALA A 215 -5.69 -12.94 -20.69
C ALA A 215 -4.93 -14.26 -20.82
N THR A 216 -5.62 -15.40 -20.70
CA THR A 216 -4.97 -16.72 -20.74
C THR A 216 -4.10 -16.92 -21.98
N ALA A 217 -4.54 -16.43 -23.15
CA ALA A 217 -3.78 -16.51 -24.39
C ALA A 217 -2.48 -15.68 -24.41
N GLU A 218 -2.35 -14.69 -23.53
CA GLU A 218 -1.19 -13.78 -23.43
C GLU A 218 -0.19 -14.20 -22.34
N ARG A 219 -0.49 -15.26 -21.57
CA ARG A 219 0.36 -15.76 -20.47
C ARG A 219 1.54 -16.57 -20.97
N ASN A 220 2.34 -15.97 -21.84
CA ASN A 220 3.52 -16.58 -22.45
C ASN A 220 4.60 -15.52 -22.68
N SER A 221 5.82 -15.98 -22.97
CA SER A 221 6.98 -15.09 -23.14
C SER A 221 6.89 -14.18 -24.36
N GLY A 222 6.04 -14.50 -25.35
CA GLY A 222 5.81 -13.65 -26.52
C GLY A 222 5.27 -12.28 -26.14
N TYR A 223 4.43 -12.19 -25.09
CA TYR A 223 3.92 -10.92 -24.57
C TYR A 223 5.06 -10.00 -24.11
N ILE A 224 6.04 -10.55 -23.40
CA ILE A 224 7.22 -9.82 -22.91
C ILE A 224 8.09 -9.35 -24.08
N ILE A 225 8.24 -10.19 -25.12
CA ILE A 225 8.99 -9.82 -26.34
C ILE A 225 8.41 -8.55 -26.94
N VAL A 226 7.14 -8.54 -27.31
CA VAL A 226 6.52 -7.37 -27.96
C VAL A 226 6.61 -6.14 -27.07
N GLN A 227 6.25 -6.26 -25.79
CA GLN A 227 6.22 -5.13 -24.88
C GLN A 227 7.59 -4.45 -24.74
N GLU A 228 8.68 -5.21 -24.57
CA GLU A 228 10.01 -4.61 -24.38
C GLU A 228 10.59 -4.05 -25.69
N PHE A 229 10.29 -4.63 -26.86
CA PHE A 229 10.63 -4.04 -28.16
C PHE A 229 9.93 -2.69 -28.35
N MET A 230 8.63 -2.61 -28.06
CA MET A 230 7.86 -1.37 -28.20
C MET A 230 8.33 -0.29 -27.23
N ILE A 231 8.59 -0.64 -25.97
CA ILE A 231 9.12 0.30 -24.97
C ILE A 231 10.49 0.82 -25.40
N ALA A 232 11.38 -0.05 -25.89
CA ALA A 232 12.69 0.35 -26.39
C ALA A 232 12.56 1.34 -27.55
N ALA A 233 11.78 1.00 -28.59
CA ALA A 233 11.57 1.87 -29.74
C ALA A 233 10.95 3.22 -29.35
N ASN A 234 9.89 3.21 -28.54
CA ASN A 234 9.22 4.42 -28.04
C ASN A 234 10.18 5.32 -27.23
N SER A 235 10.99 4.74 -26.34
CA SER A 235 11.98 5.49 -25.55
C SER A 235 13.04 6.17 -26.42
N GLN A 236 13.50 5.48 -27.47
CA GLN A 236 14.53 5.97 -28.36
C GLN A 236 14.01 6.97 -29.39
N ILE A 237 12.77 6.81 -29.88
CA ILE A 237 12.08 7.85 -30.65
C ILE A 237 12.00 9.14 -29.84
N ALA A 238 11.59 9.05 -28.57
CA ALA A 238 11.48 10.21 -27.71
C ALA A 238 12.84 10.87 -27.44
N SER A 239 13.88 10.08 -27.17
CA SER A 239 15.25 10.55 -26.97
C SER A 239 15.82 11.22 -28.24
N TRP A 240 15.57 10.62 -29.41
CA TRP A 240 15.98 11.16 -30.71
C TRP A 240 15.34 12.52 -31.01
N ALA A 241 14.06 12.69 -30.65
CA ALA A 241 13.33 13.94 -30.81
C ALA A 241 13.87 15.04 -29.87
N VAL A 242 14.11 14.70 -28.59
CA VAL A 242 14.72 15.61 -27.61
C VAL A 242 16.10 16.08 -28.06
N GLY A 243 16.95 15.17 -28.54
CA GLY A 243 18.29 15.51 -29.03
C GLY A 243 18.31 16.43 -30.27
N ARG A 244 17.15 16.71 -30.87
CA ARG A 244 16.96 17.61 -32.02
C ARG A 244 16.10 18.83 -31.70
N ASP A 245 15.79 19.05 -30.43
CA ASP A 245 14.84 20.08 -29.99
C ASP A 245 13.50 20.00 -30.75
N LEU A 246 13.07 18.78 -31.09
CA LEU A 246 11.87 18.53 -31.88
C LEU A 246 10.67 18.27 -30.95
N PRO A 247 9.69 19.18 -30.84
CA PRO A 247 8.50 18.95 -30.03
C PRO A 247 7.64 17.86 -30.68
N ILE A 248 7.37 16.80 -29.92
CA ILE A 248 6.41 15.73 -30.24
C ILE A 248 5.44 15.56 -29.06
N LEU A 249 4.44 14.69 -29.19
CA LEU A 249 3.57 14.36 -28.06
C LEU A 249 4.24 13.35 -27.12
N PHE A 250 5.04 13.83 -26.18
CA PHE A 250 5.60 13.00 -25.12
C PHE A 250 4.50 12.43 -24.22
N ARG A 251 4.69 11.20 -23.75
CA ARG A 251 3.84 10.52 -22.79
C ARG A 251 4.49 10.67 -21.42
N ASN A 252 3.93 11.56 -20.61
CA ASN A 252 4.45 11.91 -19.29
C ASN A 252 3.67 11.19 -18.20
N HIS A 253 4.35 10.65 -17.20
CA HIS A 253 3.70 9.98 -16.06
C HIS A 253 4.31 10.49 -14.77
N ARG A 254 3.48 11.10 -13.91
CA ARG A 254 3.83 11.67 -12.60
C ARG A 254 3.29 10.77 -11.48
N MET A 255 4.07 10.43 -10.46
CA MET A 255 3.53 9.73 -9.28
C MET A 255 2.76 10.69 -8.37
N ALA A 256 1.81 10.18 -7.59
CA ALA A 256 1.23 10.95 -6.50
C ALA A 256 2.29 11.26 -5.43
N ALA A 257 2.20 12.41 -4.78
CA ALA A 257 3.14 12.80 -3.70
C ALA A 257 3.13 11.84 -2.50
N VAL A 258 2.10 10.99 -2.39
CA VAL A 258 1.85 10.04 -1.28
C VAL A 258 2.30 8.61 -1.65
N ALA A 259 3.02 8.41 -2.76
CA ALA A 259 3.28 7.08 -3.31
C ALA A 259 4.18 6.16 -2.46
N GLY A 260 4.80 6.66 -1.38
CA GLY A 260 5.79 5.91 -0.61
C GLY A 260 7.09 5.70 -1.41
N ASP A 261 8.00 4.86 -0.90
CA ASP A 261 9.22 4.48 -1.62
C ASP A 261 8.89 3.41 -2.69
N PRO A 262 9.18 3.65 -3.99
CA PRO A 262 9.04 2.63 -5.03
C PRO A 262 9.80 1.33 -4.74
N ALA A 263 10.87 1.37 -3.92
CA ALA A 263 11.59 0.18 -3.50
C ALA A 263 10.78 -0.72 -2.56
N GLU A 264 10.02 -0.14 -1.63
CA GLU A 264 9.12 -0.89 -0.74
C GLU A 264 8.02 -1.59 -1.54
N LEU A 265 7.40 -0.85 -2.48
CA LEU A 265 6.35 -1.40 -3.33
C LEU A 265 6.86 -2.54 -4.23
N ARG A 266 8.12 -2.45 -4.67
CA ARG A 266 8.77 -3.50 -5.46
C ARG A 266 9.06 -4.74 -4.61
N GLN A 267 9.59 -4.55 -3.40
CA GLN A 267 9.84 -5.66 -2.48
C GLN A 267 8.54 -6.40 -2.17
N GLU A 268 7.47 -5.66 -1.89
CA GLU A 268 6.16 -6.24 -1.66
C GLU A 268 5.65 -7.00 -2.89
N LEU A 269 5.84 -6.46 -4.09
CA LEU A 269 5.48 -7.15 -5.33
C LEU A 269 6.24 -8.46 -5.51
N ASP A 270 7.54 -8.48 -5.20
CA ASP A 270 8.37 -9.68 -5.24
C ASP A 270 7.94 -10.70 -4.17
N ASP A 271 7.55 -10.25 -2.97
CA ASP A 271 7.03 -11.11 -1.89
C ASP A 271 5.67 -11.73 -2.26
N VAL A 272 4.77 -10.95 -2.86
CA VAL A 272 3.49 -11.46 -3.37
C VAL A 272 3.68 -12.44 -4.52
N ALA A 273 4.64 -12.18 -5.40
CA ALA A 273 4.99 -13.10 -6.49
C ALA A 273 5.52 -14.43 -5.95
N ALA A 274 6.39 -14.38 -4.93
CA ALA A 274 6.95 -15.56 -4.29
C ALA A 274 5.88 -16.40 -3.57
N SER A 275 4.84 -15.77 -3.02
CA SER A 275 3.75 -16.48 -2.33
C SER A 275 2.77 -17.15 -3.29
N GLY A 276 2.64 -16.65 -4.52
CA GLY A 276 1.64 -17.10 -5.49
C GLY A 276 0.19 -16.78 -5.08
N ASP A 277 0.00 -15.94 -4.07
CA ASP A 277 -1.31 -15.59 -3.54
C ASP A 277 -2.03 -14.57 -4.44
N SER A 278 -3.00 -15.06 -5.20
CA SER A 278 -3.84 -14.23 -6.06
C SER A 278 -4.65 -13.17 -5.29
N ALA A 279 -5.00 -13.39 -4.01
CA ALA A 279 -5.70 -12.40 -3.20
C ALA A 279 -4.76 -11.26 -2.80
N ALA A 280 -3.53 -11.57 -2.40
CA ALA A 280 -2.49 -10.59 -2.14
C ALA A 280 -2.19 -9.74 -3.39
N PHE A 281 -2.16 -10.34 -4.59
CA PHE A 281 -2.01 -9.59 -5.84
C PHE A 281 -3.16 -8.59 -6.08
N GLU A 282 -4.41 -8.95 -5.82
CA GLU A 282 -5.53 -8.03 -6.00
C GLU A 282 -5.52 -6.89 -4.96
N MET A 283 -5.08 -7.16 -3.73
CA MET A 283 -4.86 -6.12 -2.71
C MET A 283 -3.76 -5.13 -3.14
N LEU A 284 -2.61 -5.65 -3.57
CA LEU A 284 -1.50 -4.85 -4.05
C LEU A 284 -1.91 -4.03 -5.27
N ARG A 285 -2.61 -4.64 -6.23
CA ARG A 285 -3.18 -3.97 -7.39
C ARG A 285 -4.06 -2.79 -7.01
N GLY A 286 -4.92 -2.96 -6.01
CA GLY A 286 -5.78 -1.89 -5.48
C GLY A 286 -4.96 -0.71 -4.95
N ARG A 287 -3.89 -0.98 -4.21
CA ARG A 287 -2.98 0.04 -3.67
C ARG A 287 -2.17 0.74 -4.76
N VAL A 288 -1.54 -0.01 -5.67
CA VAL A 288 -0.77 0.54 -6.80
C VAL A 288 -1.62 1.50 -7.62
N LYS A 289 -2.90 1.16 -7.84
CA LYS A 289 -3.85 2.02 -8.57
C LYS A 289 -4.14 3.35 -7.86
N MET A 290 -4.06 3.41 -6.53
CA MET A 290 -4.26 4.66 -5.79
C MET A 290 -3.06 5.61 -5.87
N VAL A 291 -1.85 5.08 -6.06
CA VAL A 291 -0.61 5.86 -6.05
C VAL A 291 -0.12 6.28 -7.46
N ALA A 292 -0.44 5.48 -8.48
CA ALA A 292 -0.10 5.77 -9.88
C ALA A 292 -1.14 6.71 -10.52
N ARG A 293 -0.74 7.95 -10.85
CA ARG A 293 -1.63 8.86 -11.59
C ARG A 293 -1.72 8.43 -13.05
N PRO A 294 -2.80 8.77 -13.77
CA PRO A 294 -2.84 8.66 -15.22
C PRO A 294 -1.64 9.34 -15.88
N ALA A 295 -1.04 8.70 -16.87
CA ALA A 295 -0.10 9.37 -17.75
C ALA A 295 -0.85 10.33 -18.71
N THR A 296 -0.19 11.42 -19.11
CA THR A 296 -0.74 12.50 -19.94
C THR A 296 0.17 12.75 -21.14
N TYR A 297 -0.40 13.16 -22.27
CA TYR A 297 0.39 13.66 -23.40
C TYR A 297 0.77 15.12 -23.18
N GLY A 298 1.89 15.55 -23.74
CA GLY A 298 2.29 16.95 -23.77
C GLY A 298 3.51 17.20 -24.65
N PRO A 299 3.72 18.43 -25.14
CA PRO A 299 4.88 18.77 -25.96
C PRO A 299 6.18 18.92 -25.15
N THR A 300 6.08 18.92 -23.83
CA THR A 300 7.20 19.08 -22.89
C THR A 300 7.51 17.78 -22.16
N VAL A 301 8.78 17.52 -21.90
CA VAL A 301 9.25 16.32 -21.20
C VAL A 301 9.14 16.50 -19.68
N HIS A 302 8.49 15.55 -19.02
CA HIS A 302 8.40 15.47 -17.56
C HIS A 302 8.82 14.10 -17.00
N GLY A 303 9.28 13.19 -17.86
CA GLY A 303 9.62 11.81 -17.51
C GLY A 303 8.42 10.88 -17.36
N HIS A 304 8.72 9.60 -17.21
CA HIS A 304 7.73 8.53 -17.13
C HIS A 304 8.03 7.59 -15.95
N HIS A 305 7.52 7.92 -14.76
CA HIS A 305 7.88 7.16 -13.54
C HIS A 305 7.52 5.68 -13.57
N GLY A 306 6.35 5.31 -14.12
CA GLY A 306 5.94 3.89 -14.19
C GLY A 306 6.94 3.01 -14.98
N LEU A 307 7.62 3.59 -15.96
CA LEU A 307 8.65 2.93 -16.76
C LEU A 307 10.07 3.22 -16.26
N GLN A 308 10.21 4.19 -15.35
CA GLN A 308 11.45 4.78 -14.87
C GLN A 308 12.34 5.32 -16.01
N LEU A 309 11.72 5.96 -17.00
CA LEU A 309 12.39 6.56 -18.16
C LEU A 309 12.41 8.10 -18.07
N PRO A 310 13.52 8.76 -18.45
CA PRO A 310 13.62 10.22 -18.44
C PRO A 310 12.76 10.88 -19.52
N VAL A 311 12.49 10.17 -20.62
CA VAL A 311 11.67 10.62 -21.74
C VAL A 311 10.96 9.41 -22.34
N TYR A 312 9.70 9.58 -22.73
CA TYR A 312 8.90 8.54 -23.36
C TYR A 312 7.82 9.14 -24.27
N THR A 313 7.41 8.41 -25.30
CA THR A 313 6.32 8.76 -26.21
C THR A 313 5.56 7.50 -26.61
N HIS A 314 4.36 7.63 -27.16
CA HIS A 314 3.80 6.56 -27.98
C HIS A 314 4.03 6.91 -29.45
N ALA A 315 4.56 5.94 -30.21
CA ALA A 315 4.75 6.07 -31.66
C ALA A 315 4.52 4.75 -32.42
N THR A 316 4.43 3.62 -31.71
CA THR A 316 4.37 2.27 -32.30
C THR A 316 2.96 1.80 -32.65
N SER A 317 1.90 2.61 -32.49
CA SER A 317 0.56 2.17 -32.93
C SER A 317 -0.34 3.27 -33.52
N PRO A 318 0.08 3.91 -34.62
CA PRO A 318 -0.64 5.01 -35.28
C PRO A 318 -1.99 4.62 -35.91
N ILE A 319 -2.29 3.33 -36.15
CA ILE A 319 -3.61 2.88 -36.66
C ILE A 319 -4.69 3.06 -35.59
N ARG A 320 -4.31 2.90 -34.32
CA ARG A 320 -5.23 2.81 -33.19
C ARG A 320 -5.05 3.89 -32.12
N ARG A 321 -4.09 4.79 -32.25
CA ARG A 321 -3.87 5.92 -31.34
C ARG A 321 -3.59 7.21 -32.10
N TYR A 322 -4.37 8.25 -31.82
CA TYR A 322 -4.24 9.54 -32.48
C TYR A 322 -2.92 10.25 -32.13
N PRO A 323 -2.44 10.20 -30.86
CA PRO A 323 -1.13 10.77 -30.53
C PRO A 323 0.03 10.18 -31.33
N ASP A 324 0.02 8.87 -31.57
CA ASP A 324 1.01 8.19 -32.41
C ASP A 324 0.96 8.69 -33.86
N LEU A 325 -0.24 8.93 -34.42
CA LEU A 325 -0.40 9.51 -35.76
C LEU A 325 0.17 10.93 -35.85
N ILE A 326 -0.05 11.76 -34.84
CA ILE A 326 0.51 13.12 -34.75
C ILE A 326 2.04 13.06 -34.66
N THR A 327 2.56 12.25 -33.73
CA THR A 327 4.00 12.02 -33.58
C THR A 327 4.62 11.51 -34.89
N GLN A 328 3.97 10.56 -35.57
CA GLN A 328 4.46 10.03 -36.85
C GLN A 328 4.56 11.12 -37.93
N ARG A 329 3.60 12.04 -38.04
CA ARG A 329 3.67 13.15 -39.00
C ARG A 329 4.88 14.05 -38.75
N ILE A 330 5.17 14.34 -37.48
CA ILE A 330 6.31 15.17 -37.06
C ILE A 330 7.63 14.44 -37.37
N LEU A 331 7.74 13.15 -37.04
CA LEU A 331 8.93 12.34 -37.32
C LEU A 331 9.20 12.19 -38.81
N LEU A 332 8.16 11.96 -39.64
CA LEU A 332 8.29 11.89 -41.09
C LEU A 332 8.74 13.23 -41.69
N ALA A 333 8.22 14.36 -41.21
CA ALA A 333 8.70 15.67 -41.63
C ALA A 333 10.17 15.89 -41.27
N ALA A 334 10.55 15.62 -40.02
CA ALA A 334 11.91 15.79 -39.53
C ALA A 334 12.93 14.92 -40.26
N THR A 335 12.62 13.63 -40.50
CA THR A 335 13.48 12.71 -41.26
C THR A 335 13.62 13.09 -42.74
N MET A 336 12.68 13.88 -43.29
CA MET A 336 12.78 14.46 -44.64
C MET A 336 13.45 15.86 -44.64
N GLY A 337 13.92 16.36 -43.49
CA GLY A 337 14.48 17.71 -43.37
C GLY A 337 13.46 18.82 -43.57
N LYS A 338 12.17 18.56 -43.26
CA LYS A 338 11.08 19.53 -43.32
C LYS A 338 10.71 20.00 -41.92
N ASP A 339 10.15 21.20 -41.83
CA ASP A 339 9.60 21.73 -40.58
C ASP A 339 8.43 20.89 -40.07
N SER A 340 8.22 20.92 -38.75
CA SER A 340 7.07 20.29 -38.12
C SER A 340 5.77 20.79 -38.75
N PRO A 341 4.83 19.90 -39.11
CA PRO A 341 3.51 20.30 -39.61
C PRO A 341 2.62 20.92 -38.51
N TYR A 342 3.05 20.86 -37.25
CA TYR A 342 2.34 21.39 -36.09
C TYR A 342 3.20 22.43 -35.36
N PRO A 343 2.75 23.69 -35.28
CA PRO A 343 3.24 24.65 -34.31
C PRO A 343 3.09 24.17 -32.87
N LEU A 344 3.91 24.70 -31.94
CA LEU A 344 3.93 24.26 -30.55
C LEU A 344 2.60 24.51 -29.81
N ASP A 345 1.93 25.62 -30.10
CA ASP A 345 0.61 25.96 -29.55
C ASP A 345 -0.48 25.01 -30.05
N GLU A 346 -0.47 24.65 -31.34
CA GLU A 346 -1.37 23.64 -31.88
C GLU A 346 -1.10 22.26 -31.25
N LEU A 347 0.17 21.87 -31.10
CA LEU A 347 0.56 20.62 -30.46
C LEU A 347 0.12 20.55 -28.98
N THR A 348 0.20 21.68 -28.28
CA THR A 348 -0.30 21.82 -26.90
C THR A 348 -1.82 21.63 -26.86
N ALA A 349 -2.56 22.30 -27.74
CA ALA A 349 -4.02 22.17 -27.81
C ALA A 349 -4.47 20.74 -28.14
N ILE A 350 -3.76 20.04 -29.05
CA ILE A 350 -4.01 18.63 -29.36
C ILE A 350 -3.77 17.75 -28.11
N ALA A 351 -2.68 17.98 -27.37
CA ALA A 351 -2.38 17.23 -26.16
C ALA A 351 -3.47 17.40 -25.09
N ASP A 352 -3.93 18.64 -24.89
CA ASP A 352 -4.98 18.98 -23.92
C ASP A 352 -6.31 18.30 -24.28
N ASP A 353 -6.76 18.39 -25.53
CA ASP A 353 -7.98 17.73 -26.03
C ASP A 353 -7.93 16.20 -25.86
N VAL A 354 -6.79 15.58 -26.21
CA VAL A 354 -6.60 14.13 -26.02
C VAL A 354 -6.67 13.76 -24.54
N ASN A 355 -6.01 14.52 -23.66
CA ASN A 355 -5.99 14.24 -22.23
C ASN A 355 -7.38 14.42 -21.59
N GLU A 356 -8.12 15.45 -22.00
CA GLU A 356 -9.50 15.69 -21.54
C GLU A 356 -10.41 14.52 -21.92
N LYS A 357 -10.36 14.08 -23.18
CA LYS A 357 -11.15 12.94 -23.67
C LYS A 357 -10.79 11.64 -22.95
N ILE A 358 -9.50 11.34 -22.74
CA ILE A 358 -9.07 10.17 -21.96
C ILE A 358 -9.63 10.22 -20.54
N THR A 359 -9.61 11.40 -19.91
CA THR A 359 -10.12 11.60 -18.55
C THR A 359 -11.63 11.39 -18.51
N ALA A 360 -12.36 11.98 -19.44
CA ALA A 360 -13.81 11.84 -19.57
C ALA A 360 -14.23 10.38 -19.82
N GLU A 361 -13.53 9.65 -20.70
CA GLU A 361 -13.80 8.22 -20.94
C GLU A 361 -13.54 7.36 -19.68
N ARG A 362 -12.47 7.63 -18.94
CA ARG A 362 -12.16 6.93 -17.67
C ARG A 362 -13.26 7.19 -16.64
N GLN A 363 -13.72 8.44 -16.49
CA GLN A 363 -14.79 8.81 -15.58
C GLN A 363 -16.11 8.13 -15.96
N ALA A 364 -16.54 8.24 -17.22
CA ALA A 364 -17.76 7.61 -17.71
C ALA A 364 -17.74 6.09 -17.54
N LYS A 365 -16.58 5.44 -17.78
CA LYS A 365 -16.40 4.00 -17.53
C LYS A 365 -16.56 3.67 -16.05
N SER A 366 -15.96 4.45 -15.16
CA SER A 366 -16.07 4.28 -13.71
C SER A 366 -17.51 4.42 -13.22
N GLU A 367 -18.22 5.46 -13.69
CA GLU A 367 -19.63 5.70 -13.38
C GLU A 367 -20.53 4.56 -13.89
N TYR A 368 -20.31 4.10 -15.12
CA TYR A 368 -21.04 2.96 -15.69
C TYR A 368 -20.87 1.68 -14.86
N PHE A 369 -19.63 1.32 -14.50
CA PHE A 369 -19.39 0.13 -13.67
C PHE A 369 -19.92 0.27 -12.26
N ARG A 370 -19.88 1.49 -11.69
CA ARG A 370 -20.49 1.79 -10.40
C ARG A 370 -22.00 1.56 -10.47
N ALA A 371 -22.70 2.16 -11.43
CA ALA A 371 -24.14 2.01 -11.62
C ALA A 371 -24.55 0.55 -11.86
N LYS A 372 -23.82 -0.18 -12.71
CA LYS A 372 -24.07 -1.61 -12.96
C LYS A 372 -23.89 -2.47 -11.71
N ALA A 373 -22.88 -2.15 -10.89
CA ALA A 373 -22.64 -2.88 -9.66
C ALA A 373 -23.65 -2.53 -8.55
N GLU A 374 -24.16 -1.29 -8.54
CA GLU A 374 -25.32 -0.90 -7.73
C GLU A 374 -26.57 -1.68 -8.16
N GLU A 375 -26.90 -1.72 -9.46
CA GLU A 375 -28.02 -2.50 -10.00
C GLU A 375 -27.94 -3.99 -9.63
N ALA A 376 -26.76 -4.61 -9.82
CA ALA A 376 -26.53 -6.00 -9.42
C ALA A 376 -26.71 -6.23 -7.90
N THR A 377 -26.36 -5.23 -7.08
CA THR A 377 -26.57 -5.28 -5.62
C THR A 377 -28.06 -5.18 -5.28
N VAL A 378 -28.82 -4.32 -5.97
CA VAL A 378 -30.29 -4.24 -5.83
C VAL A 378 -30.95 -5.56 -6.18
N GLN A 379 -30.60 -6.16 -7.32
CA GLN A 379 -31.16 -7.45 -7.74
C GLN A 379 -30.88 -8.55 -6.72
N ARG A 380 -29.69 -8.56 -6.09
CA ARG A 380 -29.35 -9.51 -5.01
C ARG A 380 -30.19 -9.27 -3.76
N LEU A 381 -30.41 -8.02 -3.38
CA LEU A 381 -31.29 -7.67 -2.25
C LEU A 381 -32.73 -8.13 -2.50
N GLU A 382 -33.25 -7.95 -3.72
CA GLU A 382 -34.58 -8.39 -4.12
C GLU A 382 -34.70 -9.93 -4.18
N ALA A 383 -33.66 -10.62 -4.64
CA ALA A 383 -33.60 -12.08 -4.65
C ALA A 383 -33.61 -12.68 -3.24
N ASN A 384 -33.14 -11.93 -2.24
CA ASN A 384 -33.16 -12.28 -0.82
C ASN A 384 -32.46 -13.62 -0.48
N ASP A 385 -31.51 -14.06 -1.33
CA ASP A 385 -30.62 -15.19 -1.08
C ASP A 385 -29.16 -14.72 -1.15
N PHE A 386 -28.49 -14.75 0.00
CA PHE A 386 -27.13 -14.23 0.19
C PHE A 386 -26.11 -15.32 0.49
N SER A 387 -26.58 -16.58 0.61
CA SER A 387 -25.73 -17.73 0.88
C SER A 387 -24.63 -17.99 -0.17
N PRO A 388 -24.80 -17.70 -1.48
CA PRO A 388 -23.75 -17.97 -2.47
C PRO A 388 -22.72 -16.82 -2.58
N LEU A 389 -22.87 -15.73 -1.83
CA LEU A 389 -22.02 -14.55 -1.98
C LEU A 389 -20.64 -14.77 -1.32
N ASN A 390 -19.58 -14.41 -2.04
CA ASN A 390 -18.26 -14.23 -1.43
C ASN A 390 -18.24 -13.00 -0.50
N ASP A 391 -17.22 -12.88 0.34
CA ASP A 391 -17.15 -11.85 1.39
C ASP A 391 -17.18 -10.42 0.82
N ARG A 392 -16.53 -10.18 -0.33
CA ARG A 392 -16.55 -8.86 -0.97
C ARG A 392 -17.95 -8.46 -1.40
N ASP A 393 -18.66 -9.37 -2.04
CA ASP A 393 -19.99 -9.13 -2.57
C ASP A 393 -21.03 -9.08 -1.42
N PHE A 394 -20.83 -9.86 -0.35
CA PHE A 394 -21.65 -9.83 0.86
C PHE A 394 -21.48 -8.51 1.61
N ALA A 395 -20.24 -8.06 1.89
CA ALA A 395 -19.97 -6.77 2.51
C ALA A 395 -20.59 -5.60 1.73
N ARG A 396 -20.61 -5.67 0.40
CA ARG A 396 -21.25 -4.65 -0.45
C ARG A 396 -22.77 -4.62 -0.27
N VAL A 397 -23.40 -5.78 -0.21
CA VAL A 397 -24.85 -5.91 0.03
C VAL A 397 -25.21 -5.36 1.42
N VAL A 398 -24.44 -5.70 2.45
CA VAL A 398 -24.61 -5.17 3.82
C VAL A 398 -24.52 -3.65 3.84
N GLN A 399 -23.48 -3.08 3.22
CA GLN A 399 -23.30 -1.64 3.13
C GLN A 399 -24.48 -0.95 2.45
N PHE A 400 -24.98 -1.53 1.36
CA PHE A 400 -26.08 -0.95 0.60
C PHE A 400 -27.43 -1.05 1.32
N ALA A 401 -27.66 -2.13 2.09
CA ALA A 401 -28.80 -2.25 2.99
C ALA A 401 -28.78 -1.14 4.06
N ILE A 402 -27.61 -0.87 4.64
CA ILE A 402 -27.41 0.19 5.62
C ILE A 402 -27.71 1.57 5.01
N GLU A 403 -27.16 1.86 3.82
CA GLU A 403 -27.37 3.13 3.11
C GLU A 403 -28.86 3.39 2.78
N ARG A 404 -29.62 2.33 2.53
CA ARG A 404 -31.07 2.41 2.29
C ARG A 404 -31.92 2.44 3.56
N GLY A 405 -31.34 2.06 4.70
CA GLY A 405 -32.10 1.87 5.94
C GLY A 405 -33.01 0.64 5.94
N GLU A 406 -32.83 -0.27 4.98
CA GLU A 406 -33.68 -1.44 4.77
C GLU A 406 -32.83 -2.70 4.75
N ILE A 407 -33.19 -3.69 5.58
CA ILE A 407 -32.50 -4.98 5.63
C ILE A 407 -33.49 -6.13 5.36
N PRO A 408 -33.34 -6.85 4.24
CA PRO A 408 -34.17 -8.01 3.94
C PRO A 408 -33.99 -9.14 4.96
N GLY A 409 -35.06 -9.88 5.26
CA GLY A 409 -35.01 -10.97 6.24
C GLY A 409 -34.00 -12.08 5.91
N GLY A 410 -33.75 -12.34 4.62
CA GLY A 410 -32.71 -13.29 4.21
C GLY A 410 -31.30 -12.78 4.51
N LEU A 411 -31.09 -11.46 4.47
CA LEU A 411 -29.80 -10.86 4.81
C LEU A 411 -29.55 -10.93 6.32
N ILE A 412 -30.60 -10.70 7.12
CA ILE A 412 -30.54 -10.93 8.58
C ILE A 412 -30.14 -12.39 8.85
N ALA A 413 -30.85 -13.35 8.26
CA ALA A 413 -30.58 -14.77 8.48
C ALA A 413 -29.15 -15.17 8.08
N GLU A 414 -28.62 -14.64 6.97
CA GLU A 414 -27.25 -14.92 6.56
C GLU A 414 -26.20 -14.24 7.46
N ILE A 415 -26.41 -12.99 7.91
CA ILE A 415 -25.52 -12.35 8.88
C ILE A 415 -25.48 -13.17 10.17
N GLU A 416 -26.64 -13.59 10.67
CA GLU A 416 -26.75 -14.41 11.87
C GLU A 416 -26.08 -15.78 11.69
N ARG A 417 -26.29 -16.45 10.54
CA ARG A 417 -25.60 -17.70 10.23
C ARG A 417 -24.09 -17.52 10.20
N ARG A 418 -23.59 -16.48 9.53
CA ARG A 418 -22.15 -16.18 9.46
C ARG A 418 -21.55 -15.85 10.82
N LEU A 419 -22.31 -15.15 11.67
CA LEU A 419 -21.93 -14.88 13.05
C LEU A 419 -21.83 -16.18 13.86
N ASP A 420 -22.85 -17.03 13.79
CA ASP A 420 -22.91 -18.29 14.55
C ASP A 420 -21.86 -19.32 14.08
N THR A 421 -21.44 -19.25 12.81
CA THR A 421 -20.37 -20.11 12.27
C THR A 421 -18.99 -19.45 12.29
N GLU A 422 -18.82 -18.31 12.96
CA GLU A 422 -17.53 -17.58 13.07
C GLU A 422 -16.87 -17.20 11.73
N VAL A 423 -17.67 -17.00 10.67
CA VAL A 423 -17.17 -16.57 9.34
C VAL A 423 -17.54 -15.14 8.98
N LEU A 424 -18.35 -14.46 9.82
CA LEU A 424 -18.68 -13.05 9.63
C LEU A 424 -17.43 -12.20 9.79
N GLN A 425 -17.10 -11.42 8.76
CA GLN A 425 -15.89 -10.62 8.77
C GLN A 425 -16.03 -9.44 9.73
N LEU A 426 -14.92 -9.03 10.35
CA LEU A 426 -14.90 -7.90 11.30
C LEU A 426 -15.46 -6.61 10.68
N ARG A 427 -15.22 -6.37 9.40
CA ARG A 427 -15.74 -5.21 8.67
C ARG A 427 -17.26 -5.26 8.53
N GLU A 428 -17.82 -6.42 8.21
CA GLU A 428 -19.27 -6.62 8.09
C GLU A 428 -19.95 -6.43 9.45
N PHE A 429 -19.33 -6.99 10.50
CA PHE A 429 -19.76 -6.78 11.89
C PHE A 429 -19.78 -5.28 12.22
N ALA A 430 -18.65 -4.58 12.02
CA ALA A 430 -18.52 -3.16 12.30
C ALA A 430 -19.56 -2.31 11.53
N SER A 431 -19.75 -2.62 10.24
CA SER A 431 -20.73 -1.92 9.39
C SER A 431 -22.13 -1.96 10.00
N VAL A 432 -22.63 -3.15 10.33
CA VAL A 432 -23.97 -3.29 10.93
C VAL A 432 -24.02 -2.69 12.33
N TYR A 433 -23.00 -2.94 13.14
CA TYR A 433 -22.95 -2.54 14.55
C TYR A 433 -22.98 -1.02 14.73
N PHE A 434 -22.16 -0.29 13.97
CA PHE A 434 -22.04 1.18 14.09
C PHE A 434 -22.97 1.95 13.17
N TYR A 435 -23.26 1.45 11.97
CA TYR A 435 -23.94 2.25 10.93
C TYR A 435 -25.37 1.78 10.61
N GLY A 436 -25.80 0.59 11.05
CA GLY A 436 -27.19 0.14 10.96
C GLY A 436 -28.13 0.87 11.92
N ILE A 437 -28.18 2.19 11.88
CA ILE A 437 -28.91 3.00 12.88
C ILE A 437 -30.43 2.98 12.72
N GLU A 438 -30.93 2.52 11.57
CA GLU A 438 -32.36 2.47 11.28
C GLU A 438 -33.05 1.32 12.05
N PRO A 439 -34.33 1.48 12.46
CA PRO A 439 -35.03 0.52 13.32
C PRO A 439 -35.04 -0.92 12.81
N ALA A 440 -34.95 -1.12 11.49
CA ALA A 440 -34.91 -2.44 10.87
C ALA A 440 -33.69 -3.29 11.31
N PHE A 441 -32.62 -2.66 11.80
CA PHE A 441 -31.39 -3.31 12.23
C PHE A 441 -31.31 -3.54 13.74
N ASP A 442 -32.24 -2.99 14.54
CA ASP A 442 -32.14 -2.96 15.99
C ASP A 442 -31.95 -4.34 16.64
N ASP A 443 -32.72 -5.33 16.22
CA ASP A 443 -32.63 -6.70 16.77
C ASP A 443 -31.30 -7.36 16.44
N LEU A 444 -30.84 -7.18 15.19
CA LEU A 444 -29.55 -7.69 14.75
C LEU A 444 -28.41 -7.02 15.52
N ARG A 445 -28.45 -5.70 15.70
CA ARG A 445 -27.46 -4.95 16.47
C ARG A 445 -27.45 -5.34 17.94
N ARG A 446 -28.62 -5.58 18.55
CA ARG A 446 -28.73 -6.14 19.91
C ARG A 446 -28.12 -7.55 19.99
N ARG A 447 -28.28 -8.38 18.97
CA ARG A 447 -27.66 -9.71 18.90
C ARG A 447 -26.15 -9.61 18.78
N LEU A 448 -25.64 -8.78 17.88
CA LEU A 448 -24.20 -8.50 17.74
C LEU A 448 -23.62 -7.98 19.06
N ASN A 449 -24.31 -7.08 19.76
CA ASN A 449 -23.86 -6.57 21.06
C ASN A 449 -23.77 -7.67 22.14
N ARG A 450 -24.72 -8.62 22.16
CA ARG A 450 -24.65 -9.77 23.06
C ARG A 450 -23.50 -10.71 22.72
N HIS A 451 -23.27 -10.95 21.42
CA HIS A 451 -22.12 -11.73 20.98
C HIS A 451 -20.80 -11.05 21.37
N LEU A 452 -20.68 -9.74 21.15
CA LEU A 452 -19.51 -8.96 21.55
C LEU A 452 -19.28 -8.97 23.07
N ALA A 453 -20.36 -9.00 23.87
CA ALA A 453 -20.27 -9.13 25.32
C ALA A 453 -19.81 -10.53 25.77
N ALA A 454 -20.13 -11.58 25.00
CA ALA A 454 -19.61 -12.93 25.21
C ALA A 454 -18.13 -13.04 24.77
N GLU A 455 -17.70 -12.22 23.81
CA GLU A 455 -16.34 -12.17 23.28
C GLU A 455 -15.70 -10.77 23.32
N PRO A 456 -15.42 -10.22 24.52
CA PRO A 456 -14.95 -8.84 24.68
C PRO A 456 -13.62 -8.55 23.98
N GLN A 457 -12.80 -9.57 23.68
CA GLN A 457 -11.56 -9.43 22.93
C GLN A 457 -11.74 -8.81 21.54
N LEU A 458 -12.91 -8.99 20.91
CA LEU A 458 -13.20 -8.43 19.59
C LEU A 458 -13.46 -6.92 19.64
N ALA A 459 -13.82 -6.37 20.80
CA ALA A 459 -14.17 -4.96 20.96
C ALA A 459 -12.98 -4.03 20.66
N HIS A 460 -11.76 -4.46 20.95
CA HIS A 460 -10.55 -3.72 20.59
C HIS A 460 -10.41 -3.58 19.07
N SER A 461 -10.61 -4.67 18.33
CA SER A 461 -10.53 -4.68 16.87
C SER A 461 -11.64 -3.83 16.24
N LEU A 462 -12.87 -3.88 16.79
CA LEU A 462 -13.97 -3.02 16.35
C LEU A 462 -13.69 -1.53 16.58
N LEU A 463 -13.10 -1.18 17.72
CA LEU A 463 -12.71 0.19 18.03
C LEU A 463 -11.68 0.73 17.03
N ASN A 464 -10.70 -0.10 16.66
CA ASN A 464 -9.70 0.25 15.64
C ASN A 464 -10.35 0.43 14.26
N THR A 465 -11.24 -0.48 13.84
CA THR A 465 -11.98 -0.36 12.58
C THR A 465 -12.80 0.94 12.53
N TYR A 466 -13.50 1.28 13.61
CA TYR A 466 -14.26 2.53 13.72
C TYR A 466 -13.38 3.77 13.53
N LEU A 467 -12.19 3.79 14.13
CA LEU A 467 -11.27 4.92 14.01
C LEU A 467 -10.61 5.02 12.64
N GLN A 468 -10.28 3.90 12.01
CA GLN A 468 -9.77 3.90 10.63
C GLN A 468 -10.77 4.55 9.66
N ASP A 469 -12.06 4.24 9.82
CA ASP A 469 -13.13 4.84 9.03
C ASP A 469 -13.23 6.37 9.24
N ARG A 470 -12.99 6.86 10.46
CA ARG A 470 -13.06 8.30 10.80
C ARG A 470 -11.81 9.08 10.41
N LEU A 471 -10.62 8.48 10.54
CA LEU A 471 -9.35 9.16 10.29
C LEU A 471 -8.90 9.05 8.82
N ALA A 472 -9.54 8.19 8.03
CA ALA A 472 -9.15 7.88 6.65
C ALA A 472 -7.67 7.47 6.52
N GLY A 473 -7.15 6.74 7.53
CA GLY A 473 -5.75 6.38 7.65
C GLY A 473 -5.47 5.41 8.82
N PRO A 474 -4.19 5.03 9.03
CA PRO A 474 -3.81 4.15 10.13
C PRO A 474 -4.03 4.81 11.49
N VAL A 475 -4.44 4.01 12.48
CA VAL A 475 -4.65 4.46 13.86
C VAL A 475 -3.32 4.44 14.61
N THR A 476 -2.95 5.54 15.23
CA THR A 476 -1.70 5.71 15.98
C THR A 476 -1.95 5.53 17.48
N VAL A 477 -1.28 4.56 18.09
CA VAL A 477 -1.33 4.31 19.54
C VAL A 477 -0.76 5.52 20.30
N ASP A 478 -1.34 5.84 21.46
CA ASP A 478 -1.01 6.97 22.34
C ASP A 478 -1.33 8.37 21.76
N VAL A 479 -1.68 8.44 20.48
CA VAL A 479 -2.18 9.65 19.81
C VAL A 479 -3.70 9.58 19.66
N ASP A 480 -4.19 8.59 18.91
CA ASP A 480 -5.60 8.43 18.54
C ASP A 480 -6.34 7.54 19.53
N VAL A 481 -5.64 6.61 20.18
CA VAL A 481 -6.16 5.72 21.23
C VAL A 481 -5.22 5.73 22.42
N VAL A 482 -5.72 6.15 23.57
CA VAL A 482 -4.95 6.21 24.82
C VAL A 482 -5.56 5.26 25.84
N TRP A 483 -4.72 4.36 26.35
CA TRP A 483 -5.09 3.39 27.37
C TRP A 483 -4.55 3.82 28.73
N ASP A 484 -5.43 3.86 29.72
CA ASP A 484 -5.07 4.06 31.11
C ASP A 484 -5.38 2.77 31.86
N VAL A 485 -4.34 2.12 32.41
CA VAL A 485 -4.44 0.80 33.07
C VAL A 485 -3.64 0.79 34.35
N GLU A 486 -4.34 0.56 35.46
CA GLU A 486 -3.80 0.67 36.81
C GLU A 486 -4.05 -0.62 37.61
N SER A 487 -3.26 -0.84 38.66
CA SER A 487 -3.51 -1.90 39.64
C SER A 487 -4.32 -1.32 40.78
N GLU A 488 -5.35 -2.03 41.25
CA GLU A 488 -6.23 -1.60 42.33
C GLU A 488 -5.77 -2.25 43.66
N PRO A 489 -5.13 -1.52 44.58
CA PRO A 489 -4.51 -2.09 45.78
C PRO A 489 -5.52 -2.43 46.89
N ASP A 490 -6.75 -1.93 46.79
CA ASP A 490 -7.79 -2.03 47.83
C ASP A 490 -8.48 -3.40 47.88
N TYR A 491 -8.16 -4.29 46.93
CA TYR A 491 -8.73 -5.63 46.82
C TYR A 491 -7.77 -6.69 47.37
N ALA A 492 -8.36 -7.75 47.93
CA ALA A 492 -7.58 -8.87 48.48
C ALA A 492 -6.86 -9.69 47.40
N GLU A 493 -7.40 -9.69 46.18
CA GLU A 493 -6.85 -10.35 45.00
C GLU A 493 -6.30 -9.31 44.00
N PRO A 494 -5.36 -9.67 43.10
CA PRO A 494 -4.89 -8.76 42.06
C PRO A 494 -6.03 -8.33 41.13
N VAL A 495 -6.35 -7.03 41.14
CA VAL A 495 -7.38 -6.40 40.32
C VAL A 495 -6.75 -5.26 39.54
N PHE A 496 -7.15 -5.12 38.28
CA PHE A 496 -6.69 -4.08 37.38
C PHE A 496 -7.88 -3.28 36.86
N GLY A 497 -7.80 -1.96 36.93
CA GLY A 497 -8.74 -1.06 36.31
C GLY A 497 -8.22 -0.57 34.97
N ALA A 498 -9.09 -0.48 33.96
CA ALA A 498 -8.73 0.10 32.67
C ALA A 498 -9.79 1.09 32.18
N THR A 499 -9.34 2.15 31.49
CA THR A 499 -10.16 2.99 30.62
C THR A 499 -9.48 3.16 29.27
N VAL A 500 -10.28 3.42 28.23
CA VAL A 500 -9.78 3.83 26.91
C VAL A 500 -10.36 5.17 26.53
N GLU A 501 -9.52 6.07 26.03
CA GLU A 501 -9.90 7.32 25.40
C GLU A 501 -9.56 7.25 23.92
N ILE A 502 -10.50 7.64 23.06
CA ILE A 502 -10.26 7.83 21.62
C ILE A 502 -10.34 9.30 21.24
N ARG A 503 -9.57 9.65 20.20
CA ARG A 503 -9.46 11.02 19.68
C ARG A 503 -9.56 11.01 18.17
N TYR A 504 -10.56 11.70 17.63
CA TYR A 504 -10.74 11.91 16.19
C TYR A 504 -11.55 13.18 15.97
N GLU A 505 -11.31 13.90 14.87
CA GLU A 505 -12.10 15.08 14.47
C GLU A 505 -12.33 16.13 15.58
N GLY A 506 -11.36 16.29 16.50
CA GLY A 506 -11.46 17.20 17.64
C GLY A 506 -12.32 16.70 18.81
N GLN A 507 -12.91 15.50 18.72
CA GLN A 507 -13.65 14.84 19.78
C GLN A 507 -12.72 14.02 20.69
N ARG A 508 -13.10 13.90 21.96
CA ARG A 508 -12.49 12.99 22.93
C ARG A 508 -13.58 12.20 23.63
N LEU A 509 -13.56 10.88 23.49
CA LEU A 509 -14.55 10.00 24.09
C LEU A 509 -13.83 8.96 24.95
N ARG A 510 -14.25 8.84 26.21
CA ARG A 510 -13.64 7.95 27.19
C ARG A 510 -14.63 6.89 27.67
N SER A 511 -14.15 5.65 27.80
CA SER A 511 -14.92 4.55 28.35
C SER A 511 -15.17 4.73 29.85
N ALA A 512 -16.16 4.01 30.39
CA ALA A 512 -16.20 3.71 31.81
C ALA A 512 -14.94 2.95 32.25
N LYS A 513 -14.51 3.10 33.50
CA LYS A 513 -13.43 2.31 34.10
C LYS A 513 -13.96 0.90 34.38
N ARG A 514 -13.26 -0.12 33.89
CA ARG A 514 -13.64 -1.53 34.10
C ARG A 514 -12.57 -2.29 34.86
N LEU A 515 -13.01 -3.04 35.88
CA LEU A 515 -12.18 -3.78 36.81
C LEU A 515 -12.16 -5.27 36.46
N GLN A 516 -10.97 -5.84 36.29
CA GLN A 516 -10.80 -7.26 35.97
C GLN A 516 -9.58 -7.88 36.65
N ARG A 517 -9.51 -9.22 36.68
CA ARG A 517 -8.37 -9.98 37.25
C ARG A 517 -7.09 -9.89 36.41
N SER A 518 -7.19 -9.41 35.16
CA SER A 518 -6.04 -9.19 34.29
C SER A 518 -6.12 -7.84 33.59
N LYS A 519 -4.95 -7.23 33.31
CA LYS A 519 -4.86 -6.01 32.51
C LYS A 519 -5.49 -6.16 31.12
N LYS A 520 -5.36 -7.36 30.52
CA LYS A 520 -5.90 -7.65 29.19
C LYS A 520 -7.44 -7.63 29.21
N ASP A 521 -8.04 -8.30 30.19
CA ASP A 521 -9.50 -8.36 30.30
C ASP A 521 -10.08 -7.01 30.70
N ALA A 522 -9.40 -6.25 31.56
CA ALA A 522 -9.78 -4.89 31.91
C ALA A 522 -9.86 -4.02 30.66
N ARG A 523 -8.83 -4.10 29.79
CA ARG A 523 -8.82 -3.40 28.50
C ARG A 523 -9.96 -3.84 27.59
N ASN A 524 -10.21 -5.14 27.45
CA ASN A 524 -11.28 -5.67 26.61
C ASN A 524 -12.67 -5.18 27.08
N GLN A 525 -12.93 -5.18 28.40
CA GLN A 525 -14.18 -4.70 28.97
C GLN A 525 -14.34 -3.17 28.82
N ALA A 526 -13.26 -2.41 29.00
CA ALA A 526 -13.27 -0.97 28.73
C ALA A 526 -13.51 -0.66 27.24
N ALA A 527 -12.92 -1.45 26.33
CA ALA A 527 -13.19 -1.35 24.88
C ALA A 527 -14.67 -1.61 24.59
N LEU A 528 -15.23 -2.69 25.16
CA LEU A 528 -16.64 -3.07 25.02
C LEU A 528 -17.56 -1.93 25.46
N ALA A 529 -17.30 -1.35 26.63
CA ALA A 529 -18.07 -0.21 27.14
C ALA A 529 -18.08 0.96 26.14
N LEU A 530 -16.92 1.27 25.55
CA LEU A 530 -16.80 2.38 24.60
C LEU A 530 -17.48 2.08 23.26
N VAL A 531 -17.29 0.90 22.68
CA VAL A 531 -17.90 0.58 21.38
C VAL A 531 -19.42 0.46 21.49
N SER A 532 -19.97 -0.06 22.60
CA SER A 532 -21.41 -0.03 22.85
C SER A 532 -21.93 1.40 22.94
N HIS A 533 -21.20 2.30 23.61
CA HIS A 533 -21.54 3.72 23.68
C HIS A 533 -21.52 4.39 22.29
N LEU A 534 -20.48 4.16 21.50
CA LEU A 534 -20.35 4.67 20.13
C LEU A 534 -21.46 4.17 19.21
N ALA A 535 -21.92 2.94 19.41
CA ALA A 535 -23.03 2.35 18.68
C ALA A 535 -24.40 2.74 19.24
N HIS A 536 -24.50 3.52 20.33
CA HIS A 536 -25.77 3.79 21.00
C HIS A 536 -26.53 2.52 21.43
N LEU A 537 -25.80 1.49 21.84
CA LEU A 537 -26.32 0.22 22.34
C LEU A 537 -26.11 0.12 23.87
N PRO A 538 -26.89 -0.71 24.58
CA PRO A 538 -26.69 -0.92 26.01
C PRO A 538 -25.26 -1.37 26.32
N ASP A 539 -24.65 -0.77 27.34
CA ASP A 539 -23.36 -1.23 27.84
C ASP A 539 -23.53 -2.56 28.57
N LEU A 540 -22.99 -3.63 27.98
CA LEU A 540 -23.01 -4.99 28.52
C LEU A 540 -21.66 -5.41 29.13
N SER A 541 -20.71 -4.48 29.24
CA SER A 541 -19.44 -4.71 29.91
C SER A 541 -19.63 -4.91 31.41
N ARG A 542 -18.69 -5.65 32.02
CA ARG A 542 -18.80 -6.11 33.40
C ARG A 542 -17.51 -5.88 34.17
N ASP A 543 -17.68 -5.62 35.46
CA ASP A 543 -16.60 -5.67 36.43
C ASP A 543 -16.50 -7.07 37.02
N VAL A 544 -15.31 -7.45 37.48
CA VAL A 544 -15.12 -8.67 38.24
C VAL A 544 -15.63 -8.50 39.67
N GLU A 545 -16.33 -9.50 40.20
CA GLU A 545 -16.73 -9.54 41.60
C GLU A 545 -15.52 -9.91 42.49
N VAL A 546 -15.13 -9.01 43.39
CA VAL A 546 -13.96 -9.13 44.29
C VAL A 546 -14.24 -8.53 45.66
N SER A 547 -13.61 -9.08 46.71
CA SER A 547 -13.75 -8.63 48.10
C SER A 547 -12.66 -7.62 48.49
N HIS A 548 -13.03 -6.59 49.24
CA HIS A 548 -12.11 -5.57 49.77
C HIS A 548 -11.20 -6.13 50.88
N ARG A 549 -9.99 -5.60 50.98
CA ARG A 549 -9.04 -5.93 52.06
C ARG A 549 -9.49 -5.30 53.39
N SER A 550 -9.55 -6.08 54.48
CA SER A 550 -9.83 -5.54 55.83
C SER A 550 -8.60 -4.81 56.41
N PRO A 551 -8.76 -3.76 57.24
CA PRO A 551 -7.63 -3.02 57.81
C PRO A 551 -6.90 -3.80 58.93
N GLU A 552 -5.55 -3.78 58.92
CA GLU A 552 -4.69 -4.43 59.94
C GLU A 552 -4.58 -3.64 61.26
N VAL A 553 -4.51 -4.36 62.40
CA VAL A 553 -4.42 -3.84 63.78
C VAL A 553 -2.96 -3.45 64.14
N ARG A 554 -2.74 -2.26 64.74
CA ARG A 554 -1.41 -1.74 65.14
C ARG A 554 -0.84 -2.47 66.39
N LYS A 555 0.47 -2.79 66.39
CA LYS A 555 1.23 -3.36 67.54
C LYS A 555 1.71 -2.26 68.50
N SER A 556 1.86 -2.60 69.79
CA SER A 556 2.31 -1.71 70.89
C SER A 556 3.70 -1.08 70.63
N PRO A 557 3.94 0.20 71.02
CA PRO A 557 5.19 0.89 70.75
C PRO A 557 6.37 0.46 71.66
N LEU A 558 6.11 -0.19 72.79
CA LEU A 558 7.16 -0.60 73.74
C LEU A 558 7.88 -1.90 73.29
N VAL A 559 9.15 -1.99 73.63
CA VAL A 559 10.00 -3.19 73.45
C VAL A 559 9.89 -4.05 74.71
N ASP A 560 9.87 -5.36 74.54
CA ASP A 560 9.75 -6.33 75.63
C ASP A 560 10.83 -6.10 76.71
N PRO A 561 10.47 -6.05 78.02
CA PRO A 561 11.40 -5.93 79.15
C PRO A 561 12.57 -6.92 79.12
N GLU A 562 12.38 -8.14 78.62
CA GLU A 562 13.40 -9.19 78.62
C GLU A 562 14.52 -8.99 77.59
N VAL A 563 14.33 -8.07 76.63
CA VAL A 563 15.35 -7.75 75.62
C VAL A 563 16.55 -7.06 76.25
N ASN A 564 17.76 -7.44 75.82
CA ASN A 564 19.00 -6.82 76.28
C ASN A 564 18.93 -5.29 76.15
N PRO A 565 19.32 -4.51 77.17
CA PRO A 565 19.19 -3.05 77.14
C PRO A 565 19.84 -2.37 75.93
N VAL A 566 20.98 -2.88 75.46
CA VAL A 566 21.67 -2.33 74.28
C VAL A 566 20.86 -2.59 73.01
N GLU A 567 20.28 -3.79 72.90
CA GLU A 567 19.43 -4.19 71.78
C GLU A 567 18.10 -3.44 71.80
N ALA A 568 17.50 -3.24 72.98
CA ALA A 568 16.26 -2.49 73.14
C ALA A 568 16.40 -1.04 72.64
N VAL A 569 17.47 -0.34 73.04
CA VAL A 569 17.75 1.02 72.56
C VAL A 569 18.01 1.05 71.04
N GLN A 570 18.66 0.03 70.49
CA GLN A 570 18.85 -0.08 69.03
C GLN A 570 17.52 -0.31 68.30
N ILE A 571 16.61 -1.11 68.86
CA ILE A 571 15.27 -1.30 68.30
C ILE A 571 14.50 0.04 68.32
N TYR A 572 14.57 0.80 69.41
CA TYR A 572 13.96 2.14 69.45
C TYR A 572 14.56 3.09 68.41
N ALA A 573 15.87 3.05 68.19
CA ALA A 573 16.50 3.84 67.14
C ALA A 573 16.05 3.41 65.73
N ALA A 574 15.95 2.10 65.48
CA ALA A 574 15.47 1.56 64.22
C ALA A 574 13.98 1.88 63.95
N ARG A 575 13.16 1.92 65.02
CA ARG A 575 11.76 2.38 64.97
C ARG A 575 11.63 3.90 64.85
N GLY A 576 12.74 4.64 64.90
CA GLY A 576 12.76 6.09 64.77
C GLY A 576 12.34 6.85 66.02
N ALA A 577 12.21 6.19 67.18
CA ALA A 577 11.87 6.83 68.46
C ALA A 577 13.02 7.66 69.04
N VAL A 578 14.27 7.28 68.75
CA VAL A 578 15.48 8.03 69.12
C VAL A 578 16.43 8.14 67.92
N LYS A 579 16.98 9.33 67.69
CA LYS A 579 17.93 9.64 66.61
C LYS A 579 19.31 9.96 67.18
N GLY A 580 20.34 9.89 66.35
CA GLY A 580 21.68 10.36 66.73
C GLY A 580 22.38 9.53 67.81
N LEU A 581 21.99 8.26 67.99
CA LEU A 581 22.52 7.39 69.05
C LEU A 581 24.06 7.26 68.95
N LYS A 582 24.77 7.76 69.97
CA LYS A 582 26.24 7.75 70.04
C LYS A 582 26.71 7.17 71.37
N TRP A 583 27.76 6.36 71.30
CA TRP A 583 28.42 5.76 72.47
C TRP A 583 29.86 6.21 72.51
N THR A 584 30.30 6.76 73.64
CA THR A 584 31.70 7.12 73.88
C THR A 584 32.21 6.38 75.10
N PHE A 585 33.51 6.05 75.13
CA PHE A 585 34.10 5.22 76.16
C PHE A 585 35.36 5.85 76.71
N GLU A 586 35.43 5.92 78.03
CA GLU A 586 36.61 6.32 78.78
C GLU A 586 37.06 5.15 79.66
N SER A 587 38.32 5.15 80.06
CA SER A 587 38.81 4.14 80.99
C SER A 587 39.88 4.70 81.89
N GLU A 588 39.76 4.42 83.18
CA GLU A 588 40.69 4.88 84.22
C GLU A 588 41.24 3.69 85.01
N GLY A 589 42.45 3.86 85.55
CA GLY A 589 43.12 2.88 86.41
C GLY A 589 44.14 1.98 85.70
N PRO A 590 44.96 1.26 86.48
CA PRO A 590 45.99 0.35 85.97
C PRO A 590 45.34 -0.86 85.27
N SER A 591 46.09 -1.51 84.36
CA SER A 591 45.57 -2.55 83.45
C SER A 591 44.87 -3.74 84.12
N HIS A 592 45.09 -3.97 85.43
CA HIS A 592 44.50 -5.06 86.22
C HIS A 592 43.26 -4.67 87.04
N GLU A 593 42.92 -3.37 87.12
CA GLU A 593 41.75 -2.83 87.84
C GLU A 593 41.07 -1.72 87.03
N ARG A 594 41.05 -1.87 85.70
CA ARG A 594 40.55 -0.83 84.80
C ARG A 594 39.03 -0.72 84.87
N VAL A 595 38.53 0.46 85.20
CA VAL A 595 37.09 0.79 85.13
C VAL A 595 36.83 1.49 83.81
N PHE A 596 35.78 1.06 83.11
CA PHE A 596 35.31 1.68 81.88
C PHE A 596 34.06 2.50 82.17
N THR A 597 34.02 3.72 81.66
CA THR A 597 32.81 4.57 81.67
C THR A 597 32.31 4.66 80.23
N CYS A 598 31.01 4.44 80.03
CA CYS A 598 30.35 4.62 78.76
C CYS A 598 29.35 5.76 78.86
N HIS A 599 29.46 6.75 77.98
CA HIS A 599 28.47 7.82 77.83
C HIS A 599 27.64 7.55 76.58
N ALA A 600 26.35 7.40 76.76
CA ALA A 600 25.36 7.16 75.72
C ALA A 600 24.53 8.43 75.50
N LEU A 601 24.38 8.85 74.25
CA LEU A 601 23.64 10.04 73.86
C LEU A 601 22.64 9.68 72.77
N GLY A 602 21.41 10.18 72.88
CA GLY A 602 20.38 10.08 71.86
C GLY A 602 19.47 11.30 71.86
N ILE A 603 18.74 11.53 70.78
CA ILE A 603 17.78 12.62 70.63
C ILE A 603 16.39 12.03 70.44
N LEU A 604 15.45 12.35 71.33
CA LEU A 604 14.07 11.85 71.24
C LEU A 604 13.39 12.43 70.00
N ALA A 605 12.74 11.59 69.20
CA ALA A 605 12.22 12.02 67.90
C ALA A 605 11.00 12.94 67.99
N GLU A 606 10.20 12.83 69.05
CA GLU A 606 9.00 13.65 69.25
C GLU A 606 9.32 15.01 69.89
N SER A 607 10.11 15.07 70.96
CA SER A 607 10.43 16.32 71.64
C SER A 607 11.67 17.04 71.10
N GLY A 608 12.58 16.30 70.46
CA GLY A 608 13.89 16.82 70.05
C GLY A 608 14.89 16.96 71.21
N ASP A 609 14.54 16.50 72.42
CA ASP A 609 15.41 16.60 73.59
C ASP A 609 16.58 15.62 73.51
N GLU A 610 17.74 16.09 73.97
CA GLU A 610 18.93 15.25 74.12
C GLU A 610 18.85 14.47 75.44
N VAL A 611 18.89 13.14 75.34
CA VAL A 611 18.95 12.22 76.47
C VAL A 611 20.34 11.62 76.55
N VAL A 612 20.97 11.80 77.72
CA VAL A 612 22.32 11.32 77.99
C VAL A 612 22.28 10.37 79.19
N ALA A 613 22.99 9.26 79.09
CA ALA A 613 23.05 8.25 80.14
C ALA A 613 24.47 7.68 80.24
N ASP A 614 24.94 7.55 81.48
CA ASP A 614 26.28 7.07 81.78
C ASP A 614 26.22 5.72 82.48
N GLY A 615 27.19 4.86 82.20
CA GLY A 615 27.34 3.56 82.83
C GLY A 615 28.80 3.23 83.10
N THR A 616 29.09 2.55 84.19
CA THR A 616 30.44 2.19 84.63
C THR A 616 30.56 0.68 84.77
N GLY A 617 31.71 0.11 84.46
CA GLY A 617 31.87 -1.32 84.61
C GLY A 617 33.29 -1.83 84.45
N PRO A 618 33.53 -3.08 84.87
CA PRO A 618 34.85 -3.71 84.75
C PRO A 618 35.21 -4.04 83.29
N THR A 619 34.26 -3.95 82.35
CA THR A 619 34.48 -4.11 80.92
C THR A 619 33.70 -3.04 80.14
N LYS A 620 34.15 -2.72 78.92
CA LYS A 620 33.38 -1.84 78.01
C LYS A 620 31.96 -2.33 77.74
N GLN A 621 31.75 -3.66 77.72
CA GLN A 621 30.42 -4.21 77.49
C GLN A 621 29.51 -4.00 78.71
N ALA A 622 30.04 -4.22 79.92
CA ALA A 622 29.28 -4.00 81.16
C ALA A 622 28.91 -2.52 81.32
N SER A 623 29.85 -1.60 81.09
CA SER A 623 29.59 -0.15 81.17
C SER A 623 28.58 0.30 80.10
N LYS A 624 28.62 -0.28 78.89
CA LYS A 624 27.65 -0.01 77.82
C LYS A 624 26.25 -0.52 78.17
N THR A 625 26.15 -1.72 78.74
CA THR A 625 24.85 -2.30 79.13
C THR A 625 24.18 -1.48 80.24
N GLU A 626 24.96 -0.98 81.21
CA GLU A 626 24.43 -0.09 82.26
C GLU A 626 23.95 1.26 81.69
N ALA A 627 24.77 1.90 80.83
CA ALA A 627 24.37 3.14 80.14
C ALA A 627 23.11 2.94 79.27
N ALA A 628 23.00 1.79 78.59
CA ALA A 628 21.85 1.46 77.77
C ALA A 628 20.58 1.22 78.59
N LEU A 629 20.69 0.67 79.80
CA LEU A 629 19.56 0.46 80.69
C LEU A 629 18.97 1.79 81.16
N ALA A 630 19.83 2.74 81.53
CA ALA A 630 19.38 4.10 81.88
C ALA A 630 18.78 4.83 80.66
N LEU A 631 19.42 4.74 79.48
CA LEU A 631 18.91 5.37 78.26
C LEU A 631 17.56 4.79 77.80
N ARG A 632 17.37 3.47 77.95
CA ARG A 632 16.10 2.79 77.65
C ARG A 632 14.95 3.37 78.47
N VAL A 633 15.16 3.58 79.76
CA VAL A 633 14.13 4.16 80.65
C VAL A 633 13.73 5.56 80.17
N HIS A 634 14.69 6.40 79.78
CA HIS A 634 14.40 7.73 79.26
C HIS A 634 13.55 7.70 77.98
N ILE A 635 13.84 6.76 77.06
CA ILE A 635 13.07 6.58 75.82
C ILE A 635 11.65 6.05 76.11
N GLU A 636 11.52 5.05 76.96
CA GLU A 636 10.23 4.43 77.29
C GLU A 636 9.30 5.38 78.03
N VAL A 637 9.84 6.17 78.96
CA VAL A 637 9.08 7.23 79.64
C VAL A 637 8.60 8.28 78.62
N ALA A 638 9.45 8.69 77.67
CA ALA A 638 9.05 9.64 76.64
C ALA A 638 7.92 9.09 75.74
N LEU A 639 8.01 7.82 75.32
CA LEU A 639 6.98 7.17 74.50
C LEU A 639 5.65 7.03 75.25
N GLN A 640 5.69 6.70 76.54
CA GLN A 640 4.49 6.61 77.37
C GLN A 640 3.85 7.99 77.63
N LEU A 641 4.67 9.04 77.77
CA LEU A 641 4.18 10.42 77.90
C LEU A 641 3.59 10.95 76.58
N GLY A 642 4.18 10.57 75.43
CA GLY A 642 3.63 10.87 74.10
C GLY A 642 2.26 10.22 73.87
N GLU A 643 2.10 8.94 74.24
CA GLU A 643 0.81 8.23 74.17
C GLU A 643 -0.27 8.85 75.07
N ALA A 644 0.08 9.38 76.25
CA ALA A 644 -0.88 10.03 77.15
C ALA A 644 -1.41 11.39 76.62
N THR A 645 -0.70 11.99 75.66
CA THR A 645 -1.09 13.27 75.03
C THR A 645 -1.74 13.12 73.65
N ALA A 646 -1.82 11.90 73.11
CA ALA A 646 -2.52 11.65 71.85
C ALA A 646 -4.05 11.70 72.08
N PRO A 647 -4.81 12.56 71.37
CA PRO A 647 -6.27 12.56 71.48
C PRO A 647 -6.81 11.20 71.05
N ALA A 648 -7.76 10.67 71.83
CA ALA A 648 -8.52 9.48 71.47
C ALA A 648 -9.40 9.78 70.24
N GLU A 649 -8.84 9.72 69.04
CA GLU A 649 -9.60 9.76 67.79
C GLU A 649 -10.21 8.38 67.55
N GLY A 650 -11.51 8.27 67.82
CA GLY A 650 -12.30 7.11 67.43
C GLY A 650 -13.60 6.92 68.21
N LEU A 651 -14.51 7.90 68.16
CA LEU A 651 -15.94 7.67 68.44
C LEU A 651 -16.83 8.83 67.95
N GLU A 652 -17.05 8.89 66.64
CA GLU A 652 -18.32 9.36 66.03
C GLU A 652 -18.59 8.35 64.89
N MET A 653 -19.55 7.41 64.93
CA MET A 653 -21.01 7.45 65.15
C MET A 653 -21.75 8.38 64.19
N SER A 654 -21.84 8.00 62.90
CA SER A 654 -23.08 7.62 62.18
C SER A 654 -22.87 7.67 60.67
#